data_AF-A0A5E4PJ77-F1
#
_entry.id   AF-A0A5E4PJ77-F1
#
_cell.length_a   1.000
_cell.length_b   1.000
_cell.length_c   1.000
_cell.angle_alpha   90.00
_cell.angle_beta   90.00
_cell.angle_gamma   90.00
#
_symmetry.space_group_name_H-M   'P 1'
#
loop_
_entity.id
_entity.type
_entity.pdbx_description
1 polymer ?
#
loop_
_entity_poly.entity_id
_entity_poly.type
_entity_poly.pdbx_seq_one_letter_code
_entity_poly.pdbx_strand_id
1 'polypeptide(L)'
;MNMPATTVLLCSLLLTSSLIAAPAQYTGSDAHKRYIIVHNDMPMTVYPVIESPENGNCSPGSTSVNRIIVPSGVRNGQTIKIYMPDKCWYNAGRVLIFTPEIEPFESRIGADQRTQKGLAAACYDISQGQNDEKPAVCYTGKAKASYPLDSPAQLTEYTFDADDPVTGKKSPDPDKGRLMTDIDISYVDETFLPVAMAIDTGGLAGYMGTALSYDIFDQRIMNFLQRTGWSSFAAYTQNNWQNNAFHDLIPFSYHTMGGYNLLNSVNTKATSSLYKPASGEAYLIEKLNVNEKYQPSNPSMAALAARWKLWLPPNNPCASAVVPASPALDQKAFCEDFRATVKWVWDTYQEFKSRDPNYCKFIGGDAKPYEIDETVCLMEHIIGYTQGPDGGRLPESVQALLRGVPWNDETSGKPLYQYNKWLLFWAAYDSAYNLNPFTRLIHDTKDGINAIAYSFSIDDKYGNFRDEGTGLIINIGGDSYLPNKTPYDPYQQYFVTWAANNWDHAVICGRTIEINKRQGNSRVSMWQSGKKADYCDVTLYRTAQSEPHLDFRLFEEPERIVTDSYTGKQHAVQGLQMDTQYCKDHSSAVLAPYCSQANLSPVFKGDIAYVSLKDEDKPKTTLNVPALVTGGRLNLAPGWLSATGCGLPAEAGNIDPKNGSSFPFAPGTATACTVSLSASAAHALLDAAFNPDGEIIPASLKCTRTDKQRACIGIMADSNNVNLPPPDAI
;
A
#
# COMPACT_ATOMS: atom_id res chain seq x y z
N MET A 1 -28.03 34.38 -76.13
CA MET A 1 -27.73 33.20 -75.31
C MET A 1 -26.27 33.30 -74.91
N ASN A 2 -26.02 33.78 -73.69
CA ASN A 2 -24.68 34.01 -73.14
C ASN A 2 -24.36 32.86 -72.18
N MET A 3 -23.31 32.10 -72.44
CA MET A 3 -22.67 31.21 -71.47
C MET A 3 -21.22 31.68 -71.26
N PRO A 4 -20.73 31.71 -70.01
CA PRO A 4 -19.43 32.29 -69.68
C PRO A 4 -18.28 31.26 -69.69
N ALA A 5 -17.08 31.82 -69.85
CA ALA A 5 -15.80 31.13 -69.89
C ALA A 5 -15.45 30.40 -68.59
N THR A 6 -14.88 29.21 -68.72
CA THR A 6 -14.37 28.38 -67.63
C THR A 6 -12.95 28.81 -67.28
N THR A 7 -12.77 29.40 -66.09
CA THR A 7 -11.46 29.70 -65.49
C THR A 7 -10.89 28.43 -64.86
N VAL A 8 -9.73 27.98 -65.34
CA VAL A 8 -8.96 26.88 -64.75
C VAL A 8 -8.14 27.45 -63.58
N LEU A 9 -8.52 27.08 -62.35
CA LEU A 9 -7.78 27.42 -61.13
C LEU A 9 -6.67 26.37 -60.93
N LEU A 10 -5.41 26.75 -61.17
CA LEU A 10 -4.25 25.96 -60.77
C LEU A 10 -4.14 25.98 -59.25
N CYS A 11 -4.48 24.86 -58.59
CA CYS A 11 -4.29 24.68 -57.16
C CYS A 11 -2.87 24.15 -56.93
N SER A 12 -1.96 25.04 -56.52
CA SER A 12 -0.60 24.69 -56.13
C SER A 12 -0.62 23.93 -54.80
N LEU A 13 -0.52 22.60 -54.86
CA LEU A 13 -0.29 21.73 -53.71
C LEU A 13 1.13 22.00 -53.16
N LEU A 14 1.25 22.91 -52.19
CA LEU A 14 2.43 23.01 -51.34
C LEU A 14 2.42 21.82 -50.38
N LEU A 15 3.04 20.71 -50.78
CA LEU A 15 3.45 19.64 -49.86
C LEU A 15 4.52 20.21 -48.93
N THR A 16 4.09 20.79 -47.80
CA THR A 16 4.99 20.98 -46.66
C THR A 16 5.25 19.60 -46.08
N SER A 17 6.33 18.96 -46.52
CA SER A 17 6.88 17.77 -45.87
C SER A 17 7.36 18.18 -44.49
N SER A 18 6.46 18.13 -43.51
CA SER A 18 6.79 18.18 -42.09
C SER A 18 7.80 17.07 -41.85
N LEU A 19 9.05 17.43 -41.59
CA LEU A 19 10.05 16.49 -41.09
C LEU A 19 9.53 15.98 -39.75
N ILE A 20 8.85 14.84 -39.76
CA ILE A 20 8.50 14.11 -38.55
C ILE A 20 9.84 13.72 -37.95
N ALA A 21 10.23 14.41 -36.88
CA ALA A 21 11.44 14.07 -36.14
C ALA A 21 11.35 12.59 -35.78
N ALA A 22 12.39 11.84 -36.12
CA ALA A 22 12.47 10.44 -35.75
C ALA A 22 12.27 10.33 -34.23
N PRO A 23 11.44 9.38 -33.77
CA PRO A 23 11.20 9.22 -32.35
C PRO A 23 12.52 8.95 -31.63
N ALA A 24 12.74 9.63 -30.51
CA ALA A 24 13.97 9.47 -29.75
C ALA A 24 14.04 8.05 -29.18
N GLN A 25 15.10 7.33 -29.51
CA GLN A 25 15.46 6.11 -28.78
C GLN A 25 15.77 6.49 -27.33
N TYR A 26 15.45 5.60 -26.39
CA TYR A 26 15.79 5.80 -24.98
C TYR A 26 17.32 5.97 -24.83
N THR A 27 17.75 7.19 -24.53
CA THR A 27 19.15 7.51 -24.16
C THR A 27 19.27 7.88 -22.68
N GLY A 28 18.25 7.58 -21.87
CA GLY A 28 18.23 7.92 -20.45
C GLY A 28 19.35 7.22 -19.67
N SER A 29 19.81 7.85 -18.60
CA SER A 29 20.87 7.32 -17.73
C SER A 29 20.33 6.42 -16.61
N ASP A 30 19.00 6.28 -16.48
CA ASP A 30 18.42 5.36 -15.50
C ASP A 30 18.75 3.91 -15.86
N ALA A 31 19.69 3.33 -15.10
CA ALA A 31 20.15 1.97 -15.27
C ALA A 31 19.03 0.93 -15.08
N HIS A 32 17.99 1.28 -14.31
CA HIS A 32 16.87 0.39 -14.00
C HIS A 32 15.68 0.59 -14.94
N LYS A 33 15.77 1.55 -15.87
CA LYS A 33 14.76 1.86 -16.88
C LYS A 33 13.36 1.97 -16.29
N ARG A 34 13.18 2.71 -15.20
CA ARG A 34 11.89 2.87 -14.54
C ARG A 34 10.89 3.54 -15.47
N TYR A 35 9.61 3.20 -15.31
CA TYR A 35 8.59 3.62 -16.25
C TYR A 35 7.20 3.75 -15.64
N ILE A 36 6.34 4.48 -16.34
CA ILE A 36 4.92 4.62 -16.06
C ILE A 36 4.16 4.18 -17.31
N ILE A 37 3.19 3.28 -17.17
CA ILE A 37 2.24 2.91 -18.21
C ILE A 37 0.93 3.65 -17.94
N VAL A 38 0.40 4.34 -18.94
CA VAL A 38 -0.91 4.98 -18.90
C VAL A 38 -1.82 4.31 -19.92
N HIS A 39 -2.93 3.75 -19.45
CA HIS A 39 -4.01 3.20 -20.26
C HIS A 39 -5.29 4.02 -20.07
N ASN A 40 -6.05 4.21 -21.15
CA ASN A 40 -7.26 5.02 -21.14
C ASN A 40 -8.49 4.24 -21.60
N ASP A 41 -9.38 3.90 -20.67
CA ASP A 41 -10.73 3.36 -20.90
C ASP A 41 -11.80 4.46 -21.04
N MET A 42 -11.43 5.74 -20.85
CA MET A 42 -12.38 6.86 -20.93
C MET A 42 -12.94 7.01 -22.36
N PRO A 43 -14.17 7.55 -22.50
CA PRO A 43 -14.74 7.84 -23.82
C PRO A 43 -14.05 9.01 -24.55
N MET A 44 -13.11 9.69 -23.89
CA MET A 44 -12.38 10.86 -24.41
C MET A 44 -10.88 10.66 -24.31
N THR A 45 -10.12 11.46 -25.07
CA THR A 45 -8.66 11.50 -24.96
C THR A 45 -8.27 12.17 -23.64
N VAL A 46 -7.28 11.61 -22.95
CA VAL A 46 -6.70 12.19 -21.73
C VAL A 46 -5.25 12.56 -21.98
N TYR A 47 -4.74 13.56 -21.28
CA TYR A 47 -3.42 14.13 -21.49
C TYR A 47 -2.60 14.00 -20.20
N PRO A 48 -1.90 12.88 -19.98
CA PRO A 48 -1.08 12.70 -18.80
C PRO A 48 0.14 13.63 -18.85
N VAL A 49 0.39 14.30 -17.74
CA VAL A 49 1.60 15.07 -17.48
C VAL A 49 2.28 14.50 -16.25
N ILE A 50 3.48 13.95 -16.42
CA ILE A 50 4.29 13.52 -15.27
C ILE A 50 5.03 14.76 -14.79
N GLU A 51 4.80 15.16 -13.54
CA GLU A 51 5.44 16.30 -12.90
C GLU A 51 6.35 15.82 -11.76
N SER A 52 7.56 16.35 -11.65
CA SER A 52 8.46 16.05 -10.53
C SER A 52 9.05 17.34 -9.95
N PRO A 53 8.88 17.61 -8.63
CA PRO A 53 9.36 18.83 -8.01
C PRO A 53 10.89 18.80 -7.87
N GLU A 54 11.56 19.87 -8.30
CA GLU A 54 13.02 19.91 -8.24
C GLU A 54 13.55 19.93 -6.79
N ASN A 55 12.84 20.61 -5.87
CA ASN A 55 13.23 20.72 -4.45
C ASN A 55 13.49 19.37 -3.79
N GLY A 56 12.62 18.39 -4.06
CA GLY A 56 12.68 17.05 -3.46
C GLY A 56 13.60 16.07 -4.18
N ASN A 57 14.21 16.48 -5.30
CA ASN A 57 14.90 15.56 -6.22
C ASN A 57 16.31 16.03 -6.57
N CYS A 58 16.44 17.14 -7.30
CA CYS A 58 17.72 17.54 -7.93
C CYS A 58 18.24 18.90 -7.48
N SER A 59 17.34 19.81 -7.11
CA SER A 59 17.67 21.21 -6.84
C SER A 59 16.95 21.68 -5.57
N PRO A 60 17.47 21.31 -4.37
CA PRO A 60 16.92 21.77 -3.10
C PRO A 60 16.75 23.30 -3.09
N GLY A 61 15.60 23.77 -2.62
CA GLY A 61 15.17 25.17 -2.62
C GLY A 61 14.53 25.67 -3.91
N SER A 62 14.54 24.91 -5.01
CA SER A 62 13.88 25.29 -6.26
C SER A 62 12.36 25.10 -6.16
N THR A 63 11.56 26.09 -6.57
CA THR A 63 10.11 25.94 -6.73
C THR A 63 9.73 25.34 -8.08
N SER A 64 10.71 25.13 -8.96
CA SER A 64 10.44 24.64 -10.32
C SER A 64 10.09 23.16 -10.32
N VAL A 65 9.43 22.74 -11.39
CA VAL A 65 9.00 21.38 -11.63
C VAL A 65 9.48 20.91 -12.99
N ASN A 66 9.94 19.67 -13.07
CA ASN A 66 10.21 18.98 -14.31
C ASN A 66 8.92 18.34 -14.81
N ARG A 67 8.68 18.33 -16.13
CA ARG A 67 7.49 17.73 -16.74
C ARG A 67 7.81 16.79 -17.89
N ILE A 68 7.10 15.67 -18.01
CA ILE A 68 7.03 14.86 -19.24
C ILE A 68 5.62 14.98 -19.78
N ILE A 69 5.49 15.41 -21.03
CA ILE A 69 4.20 15.62 -21.70
C ILE A 69 4.04 14.63 -22.84
N VAL A 70 2.86 14.03 -22.92
CA VAL A 70 2.37 13.25 -24.08
C VAL A 70 1.48 14.18 -24.92
N PRO A 71 2.03 14.97 -25.87
CA PRO A 71 1.28 16.00 -26.60
C PRO A 71 0.06 15.45 -27.36
N SER A 72 0.13 14.24 -27.90
CA SER A 72 -0.98 13.62 -28.61
C SER A 72 -2.12 13.16 -27.69
N GLY A 73 -1.91 13.21 -26.37
CA GLY A 73 -2.75 12.52 -25.40
C GLY A 73 -2.73 11.00 -25.57
N VAL A 74 -3.57 10.33 -24.78
CA VAL A 74 -3.85 8.90 -24.78
C VAL A 74 -5.32 8.73 -25.14
N ARG A 75 -5.61 8.19 -26.32
CA ARG A 75 -6.98 7.97 -26.82
C ARG A 75 -7.65 6.78 -26.11
N ASN A 76 -8.96 6.64 -26.25
CA ASN A 76 -9.69 5.46 -25.76
C ASN A 76 -9.07 4.15 -26.31
N GLY A 77 -8.79 3.20 -25.42
CA GLY A 77 -8.14 1.93 -25.69
C GLY A 77 -6.63 2.04 -25.95
N GLN A 78 -6.07 3.26 -25.89
CA GLN A 78 -4.65 3.48 -26.12
C GLN A 78 -3.84 3.22 -24.84
N THR A 79 -2.63 2.67 -25.00
CA THR A 79 -1.68 2.47 -23.91
C THR A 79 -0.33 3.09 -24.26
N ILE A 80 0.15 4.01 -23.43
CA ILE A 80 1.47 4.64 -23.59
C ILE A 80 2.37 4.26 -22.41
N LYS A 81 3.58 3.80 -22.70
CA LYS A 81 4.65 3.55 -21.73
C LYS A 81 5.67 4.68 -21.79
N ILE A 82 5.97 5.29 -20.66
CA ILE A 82 6.83 6.47 -20.53
C ILE A 82 7.99 6.12 -19.61
N TYR A 83 9.22 6.24 -20.11
CA TYR A 83 10.41 5.96 -19.32
C TYR A 83 10.90 7.18 -18.56
N MET A 84 11.36 6.97 -17.32
CA MET A 84 11.97 8.02 -16.52
C MET A 84 13.38 8.32 -17.06
N PRO A 85 13.73 9.59 -17.27
CA PRO A 85 15.06 9.96 -17.77
C PRO A 85 16.19 9.59 -16.81
N ASP A 86 16.01 9.88 -15.52
CA ASP A 86 17.01 9.74 -14.46
C ASP A 86 16.36 9.90 -13.05
N LYS A 87 17.20 9.91 -12.00
CA LYS A 87 16.78 10.01 -10.60
C LYS A 87 16.06 11.29 -10.18
N CYS A 88 16.07 12.32 -11.01
CA CYS A 88 15.31 13.55 -10.79
C CYS A 88 13.80 13.36 -10.77
N TRP A 89 13.33 12.16 -11.15
CA TRP A 89 11.93 11.82 -11.31
C TRP A 89 11.43 10.84 -10.26
N TYR A 90 12.28 10.43 -9.31
CA TYR A 90 11.96 9.28 -8.46
C TYR A 90 11.19 9.64 -7.21
N ASN A 91 11.37 10.83 -6.65
CA ASN A 91 10.78 11.20 -5.36
C ASN A 91 9.64 12.19 -5.53
N ALA A 92 8.53 11.98 -4.80
CA ALA A 92 7.35 12.86 -4.85
C ALA A 92 6.88 13.16 -6.29
N GLY A 93 6.91 12.14 -7.14
CA GLY A 93 6.47 12.24 -8.52
C GLY A 93 4.95 12.32 -8.58
N ARG A 94 4.44 13.12 -9.52
CA ARG A 94 3.01 13.33 -9.74
C ARG A 94 2.67 12.96 -11.17
N VAL A 95 1.50 12.39 -11.38
CA VAL A 95 0.91 12.25 -12.71
C VAL A 95 -0.43 12.97 -12.69
N LEU A 96 -0.49 14.06 -13.45
CA LEU A 96 -1.65 14.90 -13.61
C LEU A 96 -2.37 14.48 -14.89
N ILE A 97 -3.58 13.97 -14.76
CA ILE A 97 -4.34 13.43 -15.87
C ILE A 97 -5.35 14.47 -16.35
N PHE A 98 -4.97 15.24 -17.38
CA PHE A 98 -5.81 16.29 -17.93
C PHE A 98 -6.86 15.75 -18.89
N THR A 99 -8.03 16.39 -18.91
CA THR A 99 -9.02 16.25 -19.99
C THR A 99 -8.86 17.25 -21.14
N PRO A 100 -8.36 18.50 -20.96
CA PRO A 100 -8.01 19.36 -22.10
C PRO A 100 -6.63 19.00 -22.67
N GLU A 101 -6.43 19.33 -23.94
CA GLU A 101 -5.11 19.35 -24.54
C GLU A 101 -4.19 20.37 -23.83
N ILE A 102 -2.94 19.98 -23.57
CA ILE A 102 -2.02 20.74 -22.71
C ILE A 102 -1.62 22.08 -23.32
N GLU A 103 -1.25 22.14 -24.61
CA GLU A 103 -0.77 23.39 -25.22
C GLU A 103 -1.87 24.48 -25.24
N PRO A 104 -3.12 24.20 -25.67
CA PRO A 104 -4.22 25.14 -25.54
C PRO A 104 -4.50 25.57 -24.10
N PHE A 105 -4.46 24.64 -23.15
CA PHE A 105 -4.68 24.95 -21.73
C PHE A 105 -3.57 25.86 -21.17
N GLU A 106 -2.29 25.51 -21.35
CA GLU A 106 -1.16 26.28 -20.85
C GLU A 106 -1.09 27.70 -21.43
N SER A 107 -1.59 27.91 -22.66
CA SER A 107 -1.66 29.25 -23.25
C SER A 107 -2.50 30.24 -22.42
N ARG A 108 -3.35 29.72 -21.53
CA ARG A 108 -4.35 30.46 -20.75
C ARG A 108 -4.02 30.61 -19.27
N ILE A 109 -2.94 29.98 -18.79
CA ILE A 109 -2.47 30.07 -17.40
C ILE A 109 -1.27 31.01 -17.25
N GLY A 110 -0.83 31.27 -16.01
CA GLY A 110 0.31 32.15 -15.73
C GLY A 110 1.62 31.64 -16.33
N ALA A 111 2.46 32.54 -16.85
CA ALA A 111 3.70 32.17 -17.57
C ALA A 111 4.67 31.30 -16.74
N ASP A 112 4.69 31.48 -15.42
CA ASP A 112 5.54 30.69 -14.51
C ASP A 112 5.04 29.24 -14.33
N GLN A 113 3.79 28.96 -14.69
CA GLN A 113 3.15 27.64 -14.60
C GLN A 113 3.17 26.89 -15.94
N ARG A 114 3.61 27.54 -17.02
CA ARG A 114 3.67 26.94 -18.37
C ARG A 114 4.92 26.11 -18.53
N THR A 115 4.81 25.02 -19.27
CA THR A 115 5.95 24.17 -19.57
C THR A 115 6.83 24.82 -20.62
N GLN A 116 8.07 25.09 -20.26
CA GLN A 116 9.13 25.38 -21.22
C GLN A 116 9.60 24.06 -21.82
N LYS A 117 9.23 23.82 -23.07
CA LYS A 117 9.56 22.60 -23.81
C LYS A 117 11.07 22.37 -23.85
N GLY A 118 11.47 21.18 -23.44
CA GLY A 118 12.84 20.69 -23.39
C GLY A 118 13.11 19.64 -24.46
N LEU A 119 13.77 18.56 -24.07
CA LEU A 119 14.26 17.51 -24.96
C LEU A 119 13.16 16.48 -25.27
N ALA A 120 13.37 15.65 -26.29
CA ALA A 120 12.53 14.49 -26.49
C ALA A 120 12.63 13.53 -25.28
N ALA A 121 11.50 12.97 -24.86
CA ALA A 121 11.42 11.93 -23.85
C ALA A 121 11.06 10.60 -24.52
N ALA A 122 11.59 9.50 -24.00
CA ALA A 122 11.31 8.18 -24.54
C ALA A 122 9.93 7.71 -24.06
N CYS A 123 9.03 7.51 -25.02
CA CYS A 123 7.76 6.85 -24.77
C CYS A 123 7.33 6.03 -25.98
N TYR A 124 6.48 5.04 -25.72
CA TYR A 124 6.08 4.04 -26.70
C TYR A 124 4.59 3.76 -26.57
N ASP A 125 3.88 3.70 -27.69
CA ASP A 125 2.57 3.11 -27.81
C ASP A 125 2.70 1.59 -27.77
N ILE A 126 2.06 0.98 -26.77
CA ILE A 126 2.06 -0.46 -26.52
C ILE A 126 0.64 -1.03 -26.55
N SER A 127 -0.29 -0.40 -27.26
CA SER A 127 -1.69 -0.85 -27.37
C SER A 127 -1.85 -2.26 -27.94
N GLN A 128 -0.87 -2.75 -28.70
CA GLN A 128 -0.88 -4.11 -29.26
C GLN A 128 -0.17 -5.13 -28.35
N GLY A 129 0.23 -4.72 -27.14
CA GLY A 129 0.93 -5.52 -26.14
C GLY A 129 2.29 -4.93 -25.78
N GLN A 130 2.80 -5.29 -24.59
CA GLN A 130 4.07 -4.79 -24.04
C GLN A 130 5.29 -5.06 -24.93
N ASN A 131 5.23 -6.04 -25.85
CA ASN A 131 6.32 -6.38 -26.76
C ASN A 131 6.25 -5.66 -28.13
N ASP A 132 5.16 -4.94 -28.43
CA ASP A 132 5.00 -4.15 -29.67
C ASP A 132 5.16 -2.65 -29.37
N GLU A 133 6.37 -2.27 -28.93
CA GLU A 133 6.71 -0.87 -28.62
C GLU A 133 6.84 -0.04 -29.91
N LYS A 134 5.77 0.69 -30.26
CA LYS A 134 5.81 1.68 -31.34
C LYS A 134 6.20 3.02 -30.76
N PRO A 135 7.29 3.65 -31.21
CA PRO A 135 7.70 4.89 -30.59
C PRO A 135 6.62 5.98 -30.69
N ALA A 136 6.36 6.65 -29.57
CA ALA A 136 5.44 7.76 -29.45
C ALA A 136 6.21 9.07 -29.26
N VAL A 137 5.51 10.20 -29.40
CA VAL A 137 6.11 11.52 -29.20
C VAL A 137 5.85 11.96 -27.78
N CYS A 138 6.92 12.07 -26.99
CA CYS A 138 6.90 12.75 -25.69
C CYS A 138 8.06 13.72 -25.60
N TYR A 139 7.94 14.72 -24.74
CA TYR A 139 9.03 15.64 -24.45
C TYR A 139 9.12 15.95 -22.96
N THR A 140 10.34 16.19 -22.50
CA THR A 140 10.60 16.78 -21.19
C THR A 140 10.42 18.28 -21.26
N GLY A 141 10.16 18.93 -20.14
CA GLY A 141 10.10 20.38 -20.02
C GLY A 141 10.22 20.82 -18.57
N LYS A 142 10.21 22.13 -18.36
CA LYS A 142 10.32 22.72 -17.02
C LYS A 142 9.34 23.87 -16.85
N ALA A 143 8.71 23.97 -15.69
CA ALA A 143 7.93 25.14 -15.27
C ALA A 143 8.49 25.67 -13.95
N LYS A 144 8.29 26.96 -13.65
CA LYS A 144 8.76 27.57 -12.38
C LYS A 144 7.85 27.26 -11.20
N ALA A 145 6.63 26.80 -11.47
CA ALA A 145 5.63 26.42 -10.49
C ALA A 145 4.74 25.30 -11.04
N SER A 146 4.13 24.53 -10.13
CA SER A 146 3.08 23.56 -10.46
C SER A 146 1.86 24.22 -11.09
N TYR A 147 1.01 23.42 -11.71
CA TYR A 147 -0.29 23.87 -12.21
C TYR A 147 -1.17 24.42 -11.07
N PRO A 148 -2.11 25.35 -11.36
CA PRO A 148 -3.12 25.78 -10.39
C PRO A 148 -3.89 24.57 -9.82
N LEU A 149 -4.28 24.66 -8.54
CA LEU A 149 -4.96 23.56 -7.83
C LEU A 149 -6.33 23.19 -8.44
N ASP A 150 -7.01 24.13 -9.10
CA ASP A 150 -8.28 23.89 -9.81
C ASP A 150 -8.11 23.60 -11.31
N SER A 151 -6.91 23.23 -11.74
CA SER A 151 -6.69 22.72 -13.10
C SER A 151 -7.51 21.45 -13.32
N PRO A 152 -8.04 21.19 -14.54
CA PRO A 152 -8.87 20.01 -14.81
C PRO A 152 -8.01 18.75 -14.94
N ALA A 153 -7.36 18.33 -13.84
CA ALA A 153 -6.33 17.29 -13.83
C ALA A 153 -6.36 16.40 -12.58
N GLN A 154 -6.62 15.10 -12.76
CA GLN A 154 -6.72 14.18 -11.62
C GLN A 154 -5.30 13.84 -11.20
N LEU A 155 -5.01 13.98 -9.91
CA LEU A 155 -3.70 13.69 -9.36
C LEU A 155 -3.59 12.21 -8.97
N THR A 156 -2.49 11.61 -9.37
CA THR A 156 -1.93 10.41 -8.76
C THR A 156 -0.46 10.63 -8.41
N GLU A 157 0.06 9.97 -7.39
CA GLU A 157 1.45 10.17 -6.96
C GLU A 157 2.23 8.85 -6.94
N TYR A 158 3.55 8.98 -7.03
CA TYR A 158 4.46 7.86 -6.96
C TYR A 158 5.78 8.26 -6.33
N THR A 159 6.46 7.27 -5.75
CA THR A 159 7.88 7.34 -5.40
C THR A 159 8.57 6.06 -5.82
N PHE A 160 9.59 6.18 -6.66
CA PHE A 160 10.54 5.12 -6.94
C PHE A 160 11.67 5.17 -5.91
N ASP A 161 11.86 4.10 -5.15
CA ASP A 161 12.97 4.00 -4.21
C ASP A 161 13.54 2.59 -4.15
N ALA A 162 14.31 2.31 -3.10
CA ALA A 162 14.83 0.98 -2.85
C ALA A 162 14.84 0.69 -1.35
N ASP A 163 14.80 -0.59 -1.00
CA ASP A 163 15.12 -1.05 0.35
C ASP A 163 16.56 -1.58 0.40
N ASP A 164 17.25 -1.26 1.49
CA ASP A 164 18.50 -1.92 1.83
C ASP A 164 18.21 -3.42 2.05
N PRO A 165 18.85 -4.33 1.29
CA PRO A 165 18.54 -5.76 1.32
C PRO A 165 18.92 -6.42 2.66
N VAL A 166 19.78 -5.78 3.45
CA VAL A 166 20.19 -6.24 4.78
C VAL A 166 19.19 -5.73 5.83
N THR A 167 18.88 -4.44 5.87
CA THR A 167 18.06 -3.89 6.96
C THR A 167 16.55 -3.93 6.70
N GLY A 168 16.14 -4.05 5.43
CA GLY A 168 14.75 -3.90 5.00
C GLY A 168 14.21 -2.47 5.17
N LYS A 169 15.07 -1.52 5.52
CA LYS A 169 14.72 -0.10 5.60
C LYS A 169 14.92 0.56 4.25
N LYS A 170 14.21 1.65 3.99
CA LYS A 170 14.42 2.50 2.82
C LYS A 170 15.90 2.86 2.68
N SER A 171 16.46 2.52 1.53
CA SER A 171 17.82 2.84 1.12
C SER A 171 17.96 4.35 0.93
N PRO A 172 19.07 4.98 1.36
CA PRO A 172 19.36 6.37 1.04
C PRO A 172 19.56 6.61 -0.46
N ASP A 173 19.91 5.56 -1.21
CA ASP A 173 20.14 5.61 -2.65
C ASP A 173 19.03 4.80 -3.34
N PRO A 174 18.12 5.43 -4.09
CA PRO A 174 16.98 4.75 -4.70
C PRO A 174 17.40 3.74 -5.77
N ASP A 175 18.65 3.77 -6.25
CA ASP A 175 19.18 2.82 -7.23
C ASP A 175 19.93 1.64 -6.60
N LYS A 176 20.07 1.62 -5.27
CA LYS A 176 20.80 0.57 -4.56
C LYS A 176 19.90 -0.21 -3.61
N GLY A 177 19.84 -1.50 -3.86
CA GLY A 177 19.11 -2.45 -3.04
C GLY A 177 17.96 -3.08 -3.82
N ARG A 178 16.91 -3.46 -3.11
CA ARG A 178 15.70 -4.01 -3.69
C ARG A 178 14.84 -2.87 -4.19
N LEU A 179 14.58 -2.80 -5.49
CA LEU A 179 13.84 -1.71 -6.10
C LEU A 179 12.37 -1.76 -5.69
N MET A 180 11.86 -0.64 -5.22
CA MET A 180 10.51 -0.51 -4.70
C MET A 180 9.82 0.64 -5.43
N THR A 181 8.50 0.52 -5.55
CA THR A 181 7.63 1.59 -6.00
C THR A 181 6.58 1.80 -4.92
N ASP A 182 6.38 3.05 -4.54
CA ASP A 182 5.29 3.53 -3.71
C ASP A 182 4.30 4.27 -4.62
N ILE A 183 3.01 4.00 -4.48
CA ILE A 183 1.94 4.63 -5.24
C ILE A 183 0.83 5.04 -4.30
N ASP A 184 0.17 6.13 -4.68
CA ASP A 184 -1.05 6.57 -4.04
C ASP A 184 -1.92 7.38 -5.01
N ILE A 185 -3.21 7.43 -4.70
CA ILE A 185 -4.18 8.26 -5.43
C ILE A 185 -4.73 9.27 -4.44
N SER A 186 -4.48 10.54 -4.73
CA SER A 186 -4.93 11.65 -3.91
C SER A 186 -6.25 12.20 -4.44
N TYR A 187 -7.36 11.73 -3.86
CA TYR A 187 -8.64 12.42 -3.96
C TYR A 187 -8.76 13.58 -2.97
N VAL A 188 -7.70 13.84 -2.20
CA VAL A 188 -7.64 14.98 -1.28
C VAL A 188 -7.59 16.29 -2.06
N ASP A 189 -6.78 16.35 -3.12
CA ASP A 189 -6.62 17.52 -4.00
C ASP A 189 -7.86 17.75 -4.86
N GLU A 190 -8.22 16.75 -5.67
CA GLU A 190 -9.38 16.83 -6.53
C GLU A 190 -9.96 15.43 -6.77
N THR A 191 -11.28 15.35 -6.89
CA THR A 191 -12.01 14.15 -7.27
C THR A 191 -12.86 14.45 -8.49
N PHE A 192 -12.40 14.01 -9.66
CA PHE A 192 -13.20 14.13 -10.89
C PHE A 192 -12.98 13.02 -11.93
N LEU A 193 -11.86 12.29 -11.92
CA LEU A 193 -11.69 11.12 -12.81
C LEU A 193 -11.63 9.82 -12.02
N PRO A 194 -12.27 8.75 -12.53
CA PRO A 194 -12.00 7.40 -12.06
C PRO A 194 -10.60 6.97 -12.51
N VAL A 195 -9.71 6.78 -11.55
CA VAL A 195 -8.35 6.28 -11.80
C VAL A 195 -8.09 5.07 -10.92
N ALA A 196 -7.47 4.05 -11.50
CA ALA A 196 -6.92 2.90 -10.81
C ALA A 196 -5.43 2.76 -11.10
N MET A 197 -4.65 2.37 -10.08
CA MET A 197 -3.20 2.22 -10.17
C MET A 197 -2.71 0.88 -9.64
N ALA A 198 -1.70 0.32 -10.28
CA ALA A 198 -1.02 -0.88 -9.80
C ALA A 198 0.49 -0.77 -10.04
N ILE A 199 1.30 -1.38 -9.18
CA ILE A 199 2.72 -1.58 -9.46
C ILE A 199 2.84 -2.70 -10.49
N ASP A 200 3.65 -2.50 -11.53
CA ASP A 200 3.81 -3.46 -12.63
C ASP A 200 4.66 -4.66 -12.21
N THR A 201 4.00 -5.56 -11.48
CA THR A 201 4.54 -6.78 -10.88
C THR A 201 3.96 -8.05 -11.52
N GLY A 202 3.23 -7.89 -12.63
CA GLY A 202 2.45 -8.98 -13.22
C GLY A 202 1.18 -9.37 -12.45
N GLY A 203 0.75 -8.56 -11.48
CA GLY A 203 -0.52 -8.75 -10.75
C GLY A 203 -0.36 -9.25 -9.31
N LEU A 204 0.79 -9.01 -8.68
CA LEU A 204 1.06 -9.45 -7.30
C LEU A 204 0.09 -8.89 -6.27
N ALA A 205 -0.22 -7.61 -6.42
CA ALA A 205 -1.14 -6.91 -5.57
C ALA A 205 -2.35 -6.44 -6.38
N GLY A 206 -3.44 -6.19 -5.68
CA GLY A 206 -4.60 -5.50 -6.25
C GLY A 206 -4.27 -4.05 -6.60
N TYR A 207 -5.19 -3.39 -7.28
CA TYR A 207 -5.04 -1.99 -7.66
C TYR A 207 -5.52 -1.02 -6.57
N MET A 208 -4.91 0.15 -6.47
CA MET A 208 -5.43 1.31 -5.74
C MET A 208 -6.40 2.11 -6.60
N GLY A 209 -7.28 2.89 -5.99
CA GLY A 209 -8.22 3.76 -6.68
C GLY A 209 -9.52 3.06 -7.02
N THR A 210 -10.14 3.46 -8.14
CA THR A 210 -11.45 2.97 -8.56
C THR A 210 -11.45 2.54 -10.02
N ALA A 211 -12.10 1.40 -10.27
CA ALA A 211 -12.33 0.85 -11.61
C ALA A 211 -13.72 1.20 -12.16
N LEU A 212 -14.42 2.17 -11.57
CA LEU A 212 -15.70 2.63 -12.09
C LEU A 212 -15.53 3.23 -13.49
N SER A 213 -16.49 2.97 -14.38
CA SER A 213 -16.62 3.72 -15.63
C SER A 213 -16.86 5.21 -15.33
N TYR A 214 -16.45 6.08 -16.26
CA TYR A 214 -16.68 7.53 -16.14
C TYR A 214 -18.12 7.91 -15.79
N ASP A 215 -19.11 7.37 -16.49
CA ASP A 215 -20.52 7.74 -16.30
C ASP A 215 -21.02 7.44 -14.88
N ILE A 216 -20.69 6.25 -14.35
CA ILE A 216 -21.05 5.86 -12.99
C ILE A 216 -20.31 6.76 -11.98
N PHE A 217 -19.03 7.04 -12.22
CA PHE A 217 -18.23 7.89 -11.34
C PHE A 217 -18.83 9.30 -11.25
N ASP A 218 -19.03 9.97 -12.39
CA ASP A 218 -19.58 11.34 -12.45
C ASP A 218 -20.98 11.42 -11.82
N GLN A 219 -21.83 10.42 -12.08
CA GLN A 219 -23.15 10.34 -11.44
C GLN A 219 -23.05 10.23 -9.92
N ARG A 220 -22.09 9.48 -9.37
CA ARG A 220 -21.90 9.35 -7.91
C ARG A 220 -21.37 10.64 -7.29
N ILE A 221 -20.46 11.36 -7.95
CA ILE A 221 -20.01 12.69 -7.51
C ILE A 221 -21.18 13.68 -7.51
N MET A 222 -21.96 13.76 -8.59
CA MET A 222 -23.14 14.63 -8.68
C MET A 222 -24.14 14.35 -7.55
N ASN A 223 -24.48 13.07 -7.33
CA ASN A 223 -25.41 12.66 -6.27
C ASN A 223 -24.89 13.05 -4.87
N PHE A 224 -23.59 12.92 -4.64
CA PHE A 224 -22.95 13.36 -3.39
C PHE A 224 -23.10 14.86 -3.17
N LEU A 225 -22.75 15.68 -4.17
CA LEU A 225 -22.83 17.13 -4.10
C LEU A 225 -24.28 17.58 -3.82
N GLN A 226 -25.25 17.00 -4.53
CA GLN A 226 -26.67 17.30 -4.34
C GLN A 226 -27.18 16.90 -2.95
N ARG A 227 -26.80 15.72 -2.46
CA ARG A 227 -27.27 15.18 -1.18
C ARG A 227 -26.67 15.91 0.02
N THR A 228 -25.39 16.25 -0.06
CA THR A 228 -24.64 16.76 1.10
C THR A 228 -24.47 18.27 1.11
N GLY A 229 -24.64 18.93 -0.05
CA GLY A 229 -24.29 20.33 -0.21
C GLY A 229 -22.80 20.59 -0.05
N TRP A 230 -21.96 19.57 -0.25
CA TRP A 230 -20.51 19.71 -0.21
C TRP A 230 -20.02 20.74 -1.24
N SER A 231 -18.94 21.43 -0.90
CA SER A 231 -18.42 22.52 -1.73
C SER A 231 -17.57 21.96 -2.85
N SER A 232 -17.82 22.47 -4.04
CA SER A 232 -17.03 22.19 -5.24
C SER A 232 -15.93 23.25 -5.42
N PHE A 233 -14.97 22.98 -6.31
CA PHE A 233 -14.13 24.04 -6.87
C PHE A 233 -15.04 25.07 -7.56
N ALA A 234 -14.82 26.35 -7.30
CA ALA A 234 -15.70 27.42 -7.78
C ALA A 234 -15.76 27.47 -9.31
N ALA A 235 -14.65 27.17 -9.99
CA ALA A 235 -14.58 27.09 -11.44
C ALA A 235 -15.61 26.09 -12.00
N TYR A 236 -15.82 24.95 -11.35
CA TYR A 236 -16.69 23.87 -11.84
C TYR A 236 -18.14 24.01 -11.37
N THR A 237 -18.56 25.22 -11.00
CA THR A 237 -19.97 25.51 -10.72
C THR A 237 -20.66 26.01 -11.98
N GLN A 238 -21.95 25.69 -12.13
CA GLN A 238 -22.73 26.10 -13.30
C GLN A 238 -22.71 27.63 -13.53
N ASN A 239 -22.68 28.42 -12.45
CA ASN A 239 -22.65 29.89 -12.53
C ASN A 239 -21.31 30.45 -13.00
N ASN A 240 -20.21 29.76 -12.69
CA ASN A 240 -18.86 30.24 -13.05
C ASN A 240 -18.31 29.57 -14.31
N TRP A 241 -18.89 28.45 -14.75
CA TRP A 241 -18.38 27.63 -15.84
C TRP A 241 -17.99 28.44 -17.08
N GLN A 242 -18.89 29.30 -17.56
CA GLN A 242 -18.66 30.13 -18.76
C GLN A 242 -17.54 31.16 -18.61
N ASN A 243 -17.07 31.40 -17.38
CA ASN A 243 -16.00 32.35 -17.08
C ASN A 243 -14.66 31.66 -16.77
N ASN A 244 -14.57 30.34 -16.91
CA ASN A 244 -13.32 29.62 -16.76
C ASN A 244 -12.45 29.75 -18.00
N ALA A 245 -11.14 29.70 -17.79
CA ALA A 245 -10.13 29.70 -18.83
C ALA A 245 -10.19 28.43 -19.71
N PHE A 246 -10.94 27.39 -19.34
CA PHE A 246 -10.93 26.10 -20.05
C PHE A 246 -12.34 25.58 -20.42
N HIS A 247 -13.39 26.39 -20.28
CA HIS A 247 -14.78 25.96 -20.46
C HIS A 247 -15.15 25.51 -21.89
N ASP A 248 -14.41 25.99 -22.88
CA ASP A 248 -14.51 25.68 -24.30
C ASP A 248 -13.50 24.59 -24.73
N LEU A 249 -12.59 24.18 -23.83
CA LEU A 249 -11.63 23.10 -24.09
C LEU A 249 -12.16 21.73 -23.72
N ILE A 250 -13.10 21.67 -22.76
CA ILE A 250 -13.66 20.43 -22.22
C ILE A 250 -15.16 20.59 -21.95
N PRO A 251 -15.93 19.48 -21.90
CA PRO A 251 -17.29 19.53 -21.38
C PRO A 251 -17.32 19.87 -19.89
N PHE A 252 -18.47 20.34 -19.42
CA PHE A 252 -18.72 20.52 -17.98
C PHE A 252 -18.71 19.16 -17.26
N SER A 253 -18.03 19.10 -16.12
CA SER A 253 -17.97 17.96 -15.21
C SER A 253 -18.02 18.43 -13.75
N TYR A 254 -18.44 17.56 -12.84
CA TYR A 254 -18.48 17.87 -11.41
C TYR A 254 -17.13 17.58 -10.75
N HIS A 255 -16.54 18.60 -10.12
CA HIS A 255 -15.27 18.50 -9.42
C HIS A 255 -15.46 18.84 -7.94
N THR A 256 -14.95 17.99 -7.06
CA THR A 256 -14.98 18.22 -5.61
C THR A 256 -13.59 18.02 -5.03
N MET A 257 -13.36 18.53 -3.82
CA MET A 257 -12.10 18.37 -3.09
C MET A 257 -12.32 17.70 -1.74
N GLY A 258 -11.24 17.13 -1.21
CA GLY A 258 -11.21 16.56 0.13
C GLY A 258 -11.35 17.61 1.23
N GLY A 259 -11.70 17.14 2.43
CA GLY A 259 -11.90 18.01 3.60
C GLY A 259 -10.69 18.87 3.94
N TYR A 260 -9.47 18.37 3.70
CA TYR A 260 -8.24 19.12 3.96
C TYR A 260 -8.08 20.31 3.02
N ASN A 261 -8.22 20.11 1.70
CA ASN A 261 -8.09 21.21 0.75
C ASN A 261 -9.26 22.18 0.81
N LEU A 262 -10.45 21.70 1.16
CA LEU A 262 -11.57 22.58 1.51
C LEU A 262 -11.18 23.51 2.66
N LEU A 263 -10.70 22.95 3.77
CA LEU A 263 -10.25 23.72 4.93
C LEU A 263 -9.13 24.70 4.56
N ASN A 264 -8.07 24.22 3.92
CA ASN A 264 -6.93 25.03 3.52
C ASN A 264 -7.37 26.20 2.63
N SER A 265 -8.28 25.96 1.69
CA SER A 265 -8.83 26.99 0.81
C SER A 265 -9.68 28.03 1.54
N VAL A 266 -10.48 27.61 2.53
CA VAL A 266 -11.22 28.53 3.41
C VAL A 266 -10.25 29.41 4.20
N ASN A 267 -9.22 28.80 4.80
CA ASN A 267 -8.28 29.49 5.71
C ASN A 267 -7.44 30.52 4.99
N THR A 268 -6.87 30.11 3.86
CA THR A 268 -5.98 30.95 3.05
C THR A 268 -6.75 31.93 2.17
N LYS A 269 -8.09 31.80 2.08
CA LYS A 269 -8.92 32.48 1.08
C LYS A 269 -8.32 32.27 -0.31
N ALA A 270 -7.94 31.03 -0.60
CA ALA A 270 -7.26 30.68 -1.84
C ALA A 270 -8.06 31.23 -3.02
N THR A 271 -7.36 31.82 -3.98
CA THR A 271 -7.97 32.33 -5.20
C THR A 271 -7.59 31.44 -6.39
N SER A 272 -8.52 31.32 -7.32
CA SER A 272 -8.28 30.74 -8.62
C SER A 272 -7.63 31.75 -9.55
N SER A 273 -6.67 31.26 -10.33
CA SER A 273 -6.14 31.97 -11.49
C SER A 273 -6.83 31.58 -12.80
N LEU A 274 -7.70 30.56 -12.75
CA LEU A 274 -8.32 29.94 -13.91
C LEU A 274 -9.74 30.40 -14.18
N TYR A 275 -10.40 31.10 -13.26
CA TYR A 275 -11.72 31.68 -13.53
C TYR A 275 -11.83 33.11 -13.04
N LYS A 276 -12.77 33.86 -13.64
CA LYS A 276 -13.06 35.26 -13.26
C LYS A 276 -14.56 35.42 -13.04
N PRO A 277 -15.05 35.56 -11.79
CA PRO A 277 -16.47 35.78 -11.57
C PRO A 277 -16.92 37.12 -12.16
N ALA A 278 -18.22 37.26 -12.46
CA ALA A 278 -18.80 38.52 -12.94
C ALA A 278 -18.66 39.67 -11.94
N SER A 279 -18.58 39.36 -10.65
CA SER A 279 -18.35 40.30 -9.56
C SER A 279 -17.66 39.60 -8.39
N GLY A 280 -16.79 40.31 -7.66
CA GLY A 280 -16.12 39.82 -6.46
C GLY A 280 -14.76 39.16 -6.72
N GLU A 281 -14.20 38.53 -5.69
CA GLU A 281 -12.93 37.80 -5.76
C GLU A 281 -13.14 36.39 -6.34
N ALA A 282 -12.18 35.92 -7.13
CA ALA A 282 -12.19 34.59 -7.71
C ALA A 282 -11.73 33.54 -6.69
N TYR A 283 -12.49 33.28 -5.63
CA TYR A 283 -12.14 32.27 -4.64
C TYR A 283 -12.08 30.86 -5.23
N LEU A 284 -11.09 30.06 -4.83
CA LEU A 284 -10.88 28.71 -5.34
C LEU A 284 -12.08 27.79 -5.10
N ILE A 285 -12.80 28.00 -4.00
CA ILE A 285 -13.95 27.20 -3.58
C ILE A 285 -15.25 27.99 -3.67
N GLU A 286 -16.34 27.30 -3.98
CA GLU A 286 -17.64 27.95 -4.00
C GLU A 286 -18.12 28.33 -2.59
N LYS A 287 -19.06 29.29 -2.52
CA LYS A 287 -19.78 29.66 -1.28
C LYS A 287 -18.86 30.11 -0.13
N LEU A 288 -17.64 30.57 -0.43
CA LEU A 288 -16.80 31.23 0.55
C LEU A 288 -17.39 32.61 0.87
N ASN A 289 -17.81 32.81 2.11
CA ASN A 289 -18.28 34.10 2.60
C ASN A 289 -17.22 34.69 3.53
N VAL A 290 -16.71 35.86 3.16
CA VAL A 290 -15.78 36.65 3.97
C VAL A 290 -16.56 37.83 4.54
N ASN A 291 -16.73 37.86 5.87
CA ASN A 291 -17.47 38.95 6.52
C ASN A 291 -16.64 40.25 6.59
N GLU A 292 -17.22 41.34 7.09
CA GLU A 292 -16.53 42.64 7.25
C GLU A 292 -15.29 42.58 8.16
N LYS A 293 -15.21 41.55 9.02
CA LYS A 293 -14.04 41.27 9.87
C LYS A 293 -13.01 40.37 9.19
N TYR A 294 -13.17 40.11 7.90
CA TYR A 294 -12.33 39.22 7.10
C TYR A 294 -12.30 37.76 7.58
N GLN A 295 -13.34 37.31 8.29
CA GLN A 295 -13.44 35.93 8.73
C GLN A 295 -14.09 35.09 7.64
N PRO A 296 -13.38 34.08 7.10
CA PRO A 296 -13.93 33.20 6.09
C PRO A 296 -14.90 32.19 6.72
N SER A 297 -15.97 31.87 6.00
CA SER A 297 -16.92 30.83 6.35
C SER A 297 -17.37 30.08 5.10
N ASN A 298 -17.64 28.78 5.26
CA ASN A 298 -18.10 27.93 4.18
C ASN A 298 -19.18 26.95 4.73
N PRO A 299 -20.30 26.74 4.02
CA PRO A 299 -21.39 25.88 4.51
C PRO A 299 -20.97 24.43 4.78
N SER A 300 -20.07 23.86 3.97
CA SER A 300 -19.57 22.49 4.17
C SER A 300 -18.72 22.38 5.43
N MET A 301 -17.89 23.39 5.71
CA MET A 301 -17.13 23.46 6.97
C MET A 301 -18.04 23.63 8.20
N ALA A 302 -19.06 24.48 8.10
CA ALA A 302 -20.05 24.63 9.17
C ALA A 302 -20.82 23.31 9.41
N ALA A 303 -21.21 22.61 8.33
CA ALA A 303 -21.88 21.32 8.42
C ALA A 303 -20.99 20.23 9.04
N LEU A 304 -19.70 20.17 8.66
CA LEU A 304 -18.72 19.28 9.28
C LEU A 304 -18.62 19.55 10.79
N ALA A 305 -18.38 20.79 11.19
CA ALA A 305 -18.26 21.11 12.62
C ALA A 305 -19.56 20.88 13.41
N ALA A 306 -20.73 21.11 12.81
CA ALA A 306 -22.01 20.78 13.42
C ALA A 306 -22.12 19.28 13.72
N ARG A 307 -21.67 18.41 12.80
CA ARG A 307 -21.64 16.95 13.02
C ARG A 307 -20.78 16.57 14.21
N TRP A 308 -19.61 17.18 14.38
CA TRP A 308 -18.75 16.93 15.54
C TRP A 308 -19.36 17.47 16.84
N LYS A 309 -19.86 18.71 16.84
CA LYS A 309 -20.48 19.36 18.01
C LYS A 309 -21.74 18.66 18.51
N LEU A 310 -22.43 17.89 17.65
CA LEU A 310 -23.57 17.06 18.03
C LEU A 310 -23.23 16.04 19.12
N TRP A 311 -21.97 15.61 19.22
CA TRP A 311 -21.54 14.59 20.19
C TRP A 311 -21.03 15.19 21.52
N LEU A 312 -20.91 16.51 21.59
CA LEU A 312 -20.34 17.22 22.75
C LEU A 312 -21.43 17.79 23.67
N PRO A 313 -21.16 17.95 24.98
CA PRO A 313 -22.10 18.56 25.91
C PRO A 313 -22.57 19.97 25.46
N PRO A 314 -23.83 20.34 25.70
CA PRO A 314 -24.87 19.57 26.41
C PRO A 314 -25.51 18.46 25.57
N ASN A 315 -25.16 18.33 24.29
CA ASN A 315 -25.70 17.29 23.44
C ASN A 315 -25.23 15.90 23.92
N ASN A 316 -26.14 14.94 23.85
CA ASN A 316 -25.85 13.54 24.10
C ASN A 316 -26.79 12.69 23.23
N PRO A 317 -26.40 12.41 21.97
CA PRO A 317 -27.19 11.58 21.07
C PRO A 317 -27.51 10.20 21.68
N CYS A 318 -26.65 9.71 22.57
CA CYS A 318 -26.80 8.42 23.23
C CYS A 318 -27.77 8.42 24.41
N ALA A 319 -28.18 9.59 24.93
CA ALA A 319 -29.19 9.69 25.99
C ALA A 319 -30.63 9.75 25.46
N SER A 320 -30.81 9.86 24.15
CA SER A 320 -32.13 9.79 23.52
C SER A 320 -32.78 8.42 23.78
N ALA A 321 -34.11 8.40 23.89
CA ALA A 321 -34.88 7.15 23.93
C ALA A 321 -34.66 6.30 22.66
N VAL A 322 -34.25 6.95 21.56
CA VAL A 322 -33.84 6.30 20.32
C VAL A 322 -32.35 6.59 20.13
N VAL A 323 -31.52 5.60 20.45
CA VAL A 323 -30.09 5.64 20.14
C VAL A 323 -29.95 5.70 18.61
N PRO A 324 -29.05 6.55 18.06
CA PRO A 324 -28.78 6.56 16.64
C PRO A 324 -28.49 5.13 16.15
N ALA A 325 -29.16 4.72 15.07
CA ALA A 325 -29.00 3.37 14.54
C ALA A 325 -27.52 3.11 14.23
N SER A 326 -26.95 2.05 14.80
CA SER A 326 -25.58 1.61 14.57
C SER A 326 -25.56 0.17 14.05
N PRO A 327 -24.47 -0.28 13.41
CA PRO A 327 -24.38 -1.63 12.86
C PRO A 327 -24.05 -2.65 13.94
N ALA A 328 -23.69 -2.22 15.16
CA ALA A 328 -23.29 -3.08 16.26
C ALA A 328 -24.51 -3.71 16.95
N LEU A 329 -24.32 -4.90 17.53
CA LEU A 329 -25.32 -5.58 18.36
C LEU A 329 -25.64 -4.77 19.63
N ASP A 330 -24.60 -4.28 20.31
CA ASP A 330 -24.75 -3.34 21.43
C ASP A 330 -24.68 -1.89 20.93
N GLN A 331 -25.81 -1.41 20.40
CA GLN A 331 -25.90 -0.07 19.85
C GLN A 331 -25.63 1.02 20.89
N LYS A 332 -25.98 0.77 22.16
CA LYS A 332 -25.79 1.74 23.23
C LYS A 332 -24.31 1.88 23.57
N ALA A 333 -23.61 0.77 23.80
CA ALA A 333 -22.17 0.80 24.06
C ALA A 333 -21.40 1.39 22.87
N PHE A 334 -21.77 1.03 21.63
CA PHE A 334 -21.19 1.64 20.43
C PHE A 334 -21.36 3.16 20.42
N CYS A 335 -22.57 3.66 20.72
CA CYS A 335 -22.83 5.10 20.79
C CYS A 335 -21.99 5.77 21.89
N GLU A 336 -21.96 5.20 23.09
CA GLU A 336 -21.23 5.75 24.23
C GLU A 336 -19.72 5.78 23.98
N ASP A 337 -19.16 4.72 23.39
CA ASP A 337 -17.76 4.67 22.95
C ASP A 337 -17.48 5.71 21.88
N PHE A 338 -18.36 5.86 20.88
CA PHE A 338 -18.18 6.85 19.81
C PHE A 338 -18.15 8.27 20.38
N ARG A 339 -19.11 8.57 21.26
CA ARG A 339 -19.16 9.84 21.97
C ARG A 339 -17.92 10.06 22.83
N ALA A 340 -17.44 9.03 23.52
CA ALA A 340 -16.23 9.11 24.33
C ALA A 340 -14.99 9.40 23.47
N THR A 341 -14.85 8.76 22.30
CA THR A 341 -13.78 9.06 21.34
C THR A 341 -13.87 10.50 20.84
N VAL A 342 -15.06 10.98 20.43
CA VAL A 342 -15.25 12.38 20.00
C VAL A 342 -14.88 13.36 21.12
N LYS A 343 -15.34 13.09 22.35
CA LYS A 343 -15.01 13.92 23.51
C LYS A 343 -13.51 13.95 23.76
N TRP A 344 -12.83 12.81 23.67
CA TRP A 344 -11.39 12.74 23.87
C TRP A 344 -10.64 13.58 22.83
N VAL A 345 -10.96 13.45 21.54
CA VAL A 345 -10.37 14.30 20.47
C VAL A 345 -10.63 15.79 20.76
N TRP A 346 -11.84 16.13 21.19
CA TRP A 346 -12.19 17.51 21.55
C TRP A 346 -11.41 18.04 22.76
N ASP A 347 -11.29 17.25 23.83
CA ASP A 347 -10.55 17.64 25.02
C ASP A 347 -9.07 17.86 24.69
N THR A 348 -8.49 17.01 23.84
CA THR A 348 -7.12 17.18 23.31
C THR A 348 -6.99 18.49 22.54
N TYR A 349 -7.93 18.82 21.65
CA TYR A 349 -7.98 20.12 20.99
C TYR A 349 -7.99 21.29 21.99
N GLN A 350 -8.87 21.23 22.99
CA GLN A 350 -8.98 22.30 24.01
C GLN A 350 -7.71 22.43 24.83
N GLU A 351 -7.05 21.32 25.16
CA GLU A 351 -5.77 21.31 25.84
C GLU A 351 -4.70 22.01 25.00
N PHE A 352 -4.55 21.66 23.71
CA PHE A 352 -3.62 22.33 22.81
C PHE A 352 -3.88 23.84 22.71
N LYS A 353 -5.14 24.23 22.50
CA LYS A 353 -5.58 25.63 22.47
C LYS A 353 -5.29 26.36 23.78
N SER A 354 -5.38 25.68 24.93
CA SER A 354 -5.09 26.28 26.25
C SER A 354 -3.59 26.49 26.49
N ARG A 355 -2.75 25.59 25.95
CA ARG A 355 -1.28 25.64 26.07
C ARG A 355 -0.67 26.68 25.14
N ASP A 356 -1.26 26.83 23.95
CA ASP A 356 -0.86 27.83 22.98
C ASP A 356 -2.07 28.66 22.53
N PRO A 357 -2.24 29.90 23.03
CA PRO A 357 -3.27 30.83 22.57
C PRO A 357 -3.17 31.16 21.06
N ASN A 358 -2.05 30.81 20.41
CA ASN A 358 -1.82 30.94 18.99
C ASN A 358 -1.93 29.60 18.25
N TYR A 359 -2.38 28.52 18.89
CA TYR A 359 -2.61 27.21 18.25
C TYR A 359 -3.48 27.35 16.99
N CYS A 360 -4.53 28.16 17.10
CA CYS A 360 -5.43 28.51 15.99
C CYS A 360 -4.93 29.65 15.09
N LYS A 361 -3.67 30.10 15.21
CA LYS A 361 -3.08 31.16 14.35
C LYS A 361 -1.97 30.62 13.47
N PHE A 362 -1.47 29.43 13.76
CA PHE A 362 -0.21 28.93 13.23
C PHE A 362 -0.37 28.06 11.98
N ILE A 363 -1.33 28.34 11.11
CA ILE A 363 -1.49 27.53 9.90
C ILE A 363 -1.86 28.46 8.72
N GLY A 364 -0.87 28.66 7.83
CA GLY A 364 -0.96 29.56 6.67
C GLY A 364 0.18 30.57 6.50
N GLY A 365 1.43 30.23 6.86
CA GLY A 365 2.60 31.12 6.65
C GLY A 365 2.49 32.47 7.38
N ASP A 366 3.32 33.45 7.01
CA ASP A 366 3.44 34.79 7.64
C ASP A 366 2.16 35.67 7.59
N ALA A 367 0.99 35.10 7.32
CA ALA A 367 -0.28 35.81 7.34
C ALA A 367 -0.58 36.32 8.76
N LYS A 368 -0.99 37.60 8.85
CA LYS A 368 -1.32 38.26 10.11
C LYS A 368 -2.33 37.43 10.92
N PRO A 369 -2.22 37.42 12.26
CA PRO A 369 -3.11 36.65 13.11
C PRO A 369 -4.54 37.23 13.05
N TYR A 370 -5.38 36.64 12.22
CA TYR A 370 -6.82 36.88 12.25
C TYR A 370 -7.45 36.02 13.34
N GLU A 371 -8.58 36.47 13.88
CA GLU A 371 -9.40 35.66 14.77
C GLU A 371 -10.09 34.58 13.91
N ILE A 372 -9.44 33.41 13.81
CA ILE A 372 -9.98 32.26 13.08
C ILE A 372 -11.24 31.77 13.79
N ASP A 373 -12.30 31.51 13.01
CA ASP A 373 -13.52 30.90 13.53
C ASP A 373 -13.17 29.60 14.28
N GLU A 374 -13.69 29.42 15.48
CA GLU A 374 -13.44 28.22 16.29
C GLU A 374 -13.78 26.92 15.55
N THR A 375 -14.75 26.96 14.64
CA THR A 375 -15.14 25.88 13.71
C THR A 375 -13.99 25.50 12.79
N VAL A 376 -13.32 26.49 12.22
CA VAL A 376 -12.19 26.29 11.30
C VAL A 376 -11.01 25.68 12.04
N CYS A 377 -10.63 26.26 13.18
CA CYS A 377 -9.52 25.75 13.99
C CYS A 377 -9.77 24.32 14.49
N LEU A 378 -11.01 24.03 14.89
CA LEU A 378 -11.43 22.67 15.25
C LEU A 378 -11.26 21.69 14.08
N MET A 379 -11.77 22.05 12.90
CA MET A 379 -11.69 21.17 11.72
C MET A 379 -10.25 20.97 11.28
N GLU A 380 -9.38 21.95 11.50
CA GLU A 380 -7.95 21.83 11.28
C GLU A 380 -7.28 20.87 12.25
N HIS A 381 -7.62 20.93 13.54
CA HIS A 381 -7.15 19.96 14.52
C HIS A 381 -7.58 18.52 14.16
N ILE A 382 -8.74 18.36 13.54
CA ILE A 382 -9.30 17.05 13.19
C ILE A 382 -8.78 16.56 11.82
N ILE A 383 -8.86 17.38 10.78
CA ILE A 383 -8.63 16.97 9.38
C ILE A 383 -7.21 17.31 8.91
N GLY A 384 -6.62 18.39 9.44
CA GLY A 384 -5.31 18.91 9.03
C GLY A 384 -4.14 18.49 9.90
N TYR A 385 -4.35 17.59 10.87
CA TYR A 385 -3.31 17.22 11.82
C TYR A 385 -2.15 16.48 11.16
N THR A 386 -0.99 17.12 11.09
CA THR A 386 0.30 16.51 10.77
C THR A 386 1.00 16.12 12.07
N GLN A 387 1.58 14.91 12.11
CA GLN A 387 2.16 14.25 13.29
C GLN A 387 2.88 15.21 14.27
N GLY A 388 2.21 15.56 15.37
CA GLY A 388 2.83 16.18 16.54
C GLY A 388 3.42 15.15 17.51
N PRO A 389 3.97 15.59 18.66
CA PRO A 389 4.67 14.75 19.62
C PRO A 389 3.83 13.65 20.30
N ASP A 390 2.50 13.66 20.19
CA ASP A 390 1.59 12.67 20.77
C ASP A 390 1.38 11.43 19.88
N GLY A 391 2.47 10.99 19.23
CA GLY A 391 2.52 9.98 18.16
C GLY A 391 1.57 8.78 18.36
N GLY A 392 0.67 8.60 17.39
CA GLY A 392 -0.13 7.38 17.22
C GLY A 392 -1.61 7.53 17.60
N ARG A 393 -1.92 7.77 18.88
CA ARG A 393 -3.29 7.64 19.40
C ARG A 393 -4.29 8.67 18.84
N LEU A 394 -3.88 9.94 18.72
CA LEU A 394 -4.75 11.00 18.17
C LEU A 394 -5.07 10.75 16.69
N PRO A 395 -4.06 10.53 15.82
CA PRO A 395 -4.32 10.13 14.43
C PRO A 395 -5.27 8.93 14.31
N GLU A 396 -5.05 7.85 15.06
CA GLU A 396 -5.91 6.66 14.97
C GLU A 396 -7.35 6.92 15.43
N SER A 397 -7.52 7.72 16.50
CA SER A 397 -8.84 8.07 17.01
C SER A 397 -9.62 8.92 16.02
N VAL A 398 -8.97 9.90 15.41
CA VAL A 398 -9.53 10.70 14.33
C VAL A 398 -9.88 9.82 13.12
N GLN A 399 -8.97 8.95 12.68
CA GLN A 399 -9.21 8.05 11.56
C GLN A 399 -10.41 7.13 11.80
N ALA A 400 -10.55 6.56 13.00
CA ALA A 400 -11.71 5.75 13.38
C ALA A 400 -13.02 6.55 13.26
N LEU A 401 -13.03 7.77 13.82
CA LEU A 401 -14.19 8.66 13.77
C LEU A 401 -14.55 9.09 12.35
N LEU A 402 -13.55 9.36 11.49
CA LEU A 402 -13.75 9.65 10.07
C LEU A 402 -14.24 8.43 9.26
N ARG A 403 -14.02 7.22 9.78
CA ARG A 403 -14.58 5.95 9.27
C ARG A 403 -15.96 5.63 9.88
N GLY A 404 -16.47 6.47 10.77
CA GLY A 404 -17.77 6.33 11.41
C GLY A 404 -17.83 5.30 12.54
N VAL A 405 -16.70 4.97 13.15
CA VAL A 405 -16.59 4.02 14.25
C VAL A 405 -15.83 4.60 15.45
N PRO A 406 -16.09 4.16 16.69
CA PRO A 406 -15.29 4.56 17.84
C PRO A 406 -13.87 4.00 17.73
N TRP A 407 -12.93 4.65 18.43
CA TRP A 407 -11.61 4.09 18.70
C TRP A 407 -11.55 3.55 20.12
N ASN A 408 -11.12 2.31 20.24
CA ASN A 408 -10.89 1.64 21.52
C ASN A 408 -9.45 1.11 21.58
N ASP A 409 -8.83 1.24 22.74
CA ASP A 409 -7.48 0.70 22.99
C ASP A 409 -7.51 -0.83 23.08
N GLU A 410 -6.50 -1.51 22.56
CA GLU A 410 -6.41 -2.99 22.55
C GLU A 410 -6.46 -3.61 23.96
N THR A 411 -6.03 -2.88 24.99
CA THR A 411 -6.04 -3.33 26.39
C THR A 411 -7.36 -3.08 27.10
N SER A 412 -8.29 -2.34 26.49
CA SER A 412 -9.55 -1.94 27.14
C SER A 412 -10.55 -3.07 27.33
N GLY A 413 -10.36 -4.20 26.63
CA GLY A 413 -11.34 -5.30 26.57
C GLY A 413 -12.62 -4.95 25.81
N LYS A 414 -12.70 -3.75 25.21
CA LYS A 414 -13.81 -3.31 24.38
C LYS A 414 -13.63 -3.77 22.92
N PRO A 415 -14.71 -3.86 22.13
CA PRO A 415 -14.60 -4.18 20.71
C PRO A 415 -13.74 -3.16 19.95
N LEU A 416 -12.82 -3.65 19.11
CA LEU A 416 -11.89 -2.83 18.32
C LEU A 416 -12.50 -2.47 16.96
N TYR A 417 -13.60 -1.72 16.98
CA TYR A 417 -14.36 -1.38 15.78
C TYR A 417 -13.54 -0.72 14.68
N GLN A 418 -12.51 0.05 15.03
CA GLN A 418 -11.61 0.72 14.08
C GLN A 418 -10.80 -0.23 13.20
N TYR A 419 -10.69 -1.50 13.58
CA TYR A 419 -10.02 -2.51 12.79
C TYR A 419 -10.97 -3.48 12.09
N ASN A 420 -12.27 -3.51 12.42
CA ASN A 420 -13.22 -4.39 11.75
C ASN A 420 -13.46 -3.94 10.30
N LYS A 421 -12.98 -4.71 9.32
CA LYS A 421 -13.02 -4.35 7.89
C LYS A 421 -14.44 -4.09 7.33
N TRP A 422 -15.49 -4.71 7.89
CA TRP A 422 -16.86 -4.55 7.39
C TRP A 422 -17.61 -3.37 8.00
N LEU A 423 -17.04 -2.79 9.04
CA LEU A 423 -17.62 -1.65 9.73
C LEU A 423 -17.10 -0.32 9.24
N LEU A 424 -16.03 -0.27 8.45
CA LEU A 424 -15.47 1.01 8.03
C LEU A 424 -16.36 1.65 6.97
N PHE A 425 -16.62 2.94 7.14
CA PHE A 425 -17.45 3.76 6.26
C PHE A 425 -18.91 3.29 6.13
N TRP A 426 -19.41 2.51 7.09
CA TRP A 426 -20.78 1.97 7.10
C TRP A 426 -21.89 3.04 7.17
N ALA A 427 -21.59 4.17 7.82
CA ALA A 427 -22.58 5.17 8.21
C ALA A 427 -23.05 5.95 6.99
N ALA A 428 -24.37 5.98 6.73
CA ALA A 428 -24.98 6.75 5.64
C ALA A 428 -24.64 8.26 5.72
N TYR A 429 -24.81 9.00 4.63
CA TYR A 429 -24.47 10.44 4.57
C TYR A 429 -25.20 11.30 5.61
N ASP A 430 -26.43 10.93 5.96
CA ASP A 430 -27.28 11.59 6.96
C ASP A 430 -27.12 11.03 8.38
N SER A 431 -26.33 9.96 8.56
CA SER A 431 -26.05 9.38 9.86
C SER A 431 -25.27 10.34 10.76
N ALA A 432 -25.63 10.39 12.04
CA ALA A 432 -24.90 11.15 13.06
C ALA A 432 -23.45 10.64 13.25
N TYR A 433 -23.20 9.36 12.94
CA TYR A 433 -21.86 8.76 13.01
C TYR A 433 -20.98 9.12 11.81
N ASN A 434 -21.55 9.63 10.72
CA ASN A 434 -20.79 10.09 9.58
C ASN A 434 -20.31 11.53 9.82
N LEU A 435 -19.10 11.65 10.39
CA LEU A 435 -18.51 12.95 10.72
C LEU A 435 -17.83 13.63 9.53
N ASN A 436 -17.55 12.89 8.46
CA ASN A 436 -17.00 13.43 7.22
C ASN A 436 -17.63 12.73 6.00
N PRO A 437 -18.70 13.31 5.42
CA PRO A 437 -19.37 12.75 4.25
C PRO A 437 -18.43 12.44 3.08
N PHE A 438 -17.32 13.18 2.94
CA PHE A 438 -16.37 12.97 1.85
C PHE A 438 -15.62 11.64 1.97
N THR A 439 -15.25 11.19 3.17
CA THR A 439 -14.56 9.89 3.32
C THR A 439 -15.45 8.73 2.91
N ARG A 440 -16.75 8.82 3.23
CA ARG A 440 -17.76 7.90 2.72
C ARG A 440 -17.82 7.94 1.19
N LEU A 441 -17.84 9.14 0.58
CA LEU A 441 -17.82 9.26 -0.87
C LEU A 441 -16.66 8.46 -1.45
N ILE A 442 -15.45 8.60 -0.93
CA ILE A 442 -14.29 7.90 -1.50
C ILE A 442 -14.43 6.38 -1.38
N HIS A 443 -14.76 5.86 -0.19
CA HIS A 443 -14.58 4.43 0.10
C HIS A 443 -15.84 3.57 -0.01
N ASP A 444 -17.05 4.13 0.04
CA ASP A 444 -18.26 3.31 0.04
C ASP A 444 -18.50 2.65 -1.32
N THR A 445 -18.69 1.33 -1.29
CA THR A 445 -18.88 0.48 -2.49
C THR A 445 -20.25 0.69 -3.16
N LYS A 446 -21.27 1.10 -2.40
CA LYS A 446 -22.67 1.16 -2.84
C LYS A 446 -23.01 2.50 -3.48
N ASP A 447 -22.75 3.59 -2.76
CA ASP A 447 -23.11 4.95 -3.16
C ASP A 447 -21.97 5.96 -3.06
N GLY A 448 -20.74 5.51 -2.78
CA GLY A 448 -19.49 6.24 -2.98
C GLY A 448 -18.76 5.80 -4.26
N ILE A 449 -17.56 6.29 -4.56
CA ILE A 449 -16.80 5.96 -5.76
C ILE A 449 -15.99 4.66 -5.65
N ASN A 450 -16.15 3.90 -4.56
CA ASN A 450 -15.50 2.60 -4.35
C ASN A 450 -13.96 2.64 -4.59
N ALA A 451 -13.31 3.65 -4.03
CA ALA A 451 -11.88 3.87 -4.21
C ALA A 451 -11.06 3.40 -3.00
N ILE A 452 -9.92 2.77 -3.29
CA ILE A 452 -8.85 2.52 -2.33
C ILE A 452 -7.81 3.63 -2.49
N ALA A 453 -8.00 4.74 -1.78
CA ALA A 453 -7.27 5.99 -2.02
C ALA A 453 -7.23 6.85 -0.76
N TYR A 454 -6.40 7.89 -0.74
CA TYR A 454 -6.45 8.87 0.34
C TYR A 454 -7.77 9.64 0.31
N SER A 455 -8.49 9.65 1.45
CA SER A 455 -9.70 10.46 1.63
C SER A 455 -9.55 11.60 2.64
N PHE A 456 -8.38 11.69 3.29
CA PHE A 456 -7.98 12.75 4.21
C PHE A 456 -6.46 12.95 4.16
N SER A 457 -5.96 14.09 4.68
CA SER A 457 -4.53 14.49 4.59
C SER A 457 -3.57 13.71 5.51
N ILE A 458 -4.09 12.78 6.31
CA ILE A 458 -3.28 11.93 7.18
C ILE A 458 -3.02 10.63 6.43
N ASP A 459 -1.76 10.21 6.36
CA ASP A 459 -1.42 8.90 5.82
C ASP A 459 -2.28 7.82 6.48
N ASP A 460 -3.08 7.16 5.67
CA ASP A 460 -4.00 6.14 6.12
C ASP A 460 -3.66 4.80 5.46
N LYS A 461 -4.07 3.71 6.11
CA LYS A 461 -3.72 2.35 5.69
C LYS A 461 -4.27 1.99 4.30
N TYR A 462 -5.21 2.78 3.76
CA TYR A 462 -5.87 2.54 2.48
C TYR A 462 -5.28 3.36 1.34
N GLY A 463 -4.63 4.48 1.63
CA GLY A 463 -4.19 5.46 0.63
C GLY A 463 -2.75 5.30 0.15
N ASN A 464 -1.88 4.60 0.87
CA ASN A 464 -0.49 4.33 0.44
C ASN A 464 -0.25 2.85 0.14
N PHE A 465 0.38 2.56 -1.00
CA PHE A 465 0.80 1.20 -1.33
C PHE A 465 2.22 1.17 -1.89
N ARG A 466 3.09 0.42 -1.18
CA ARG A 466 4.48 0.20 -1.57
C ARG A 466 4.78 -1.28 -1.76
N ASP A 467 5.40 -1.62 -2.88
CA ASP A 467 5.85 -2.98 -3.18
C ASP A 467 7.10 -3.00 -4.09
N GLU A 468 7.67 -4.18 -4.28
CA GLU A 468 8.78 -4.38 -5.22
C GLU A 468 8.34 -4.07 -6.66
N GLY A 469 9.14 -3.28 -7.39
CA GLY A 469 8.84 -2.96 -8.78
C GLY A 469 9.65 -1.78 -9.30
N THR A 470 9.82 -1.74 -10.62
CA THR A 470 10.50 -0.63 -11.34
C THR A 470 9.53 0.22 -12.16
N GLY A 471 8.25 -0.15 -12.19
CA GLY A 471 7.25 0.57 -12.95
C GLY A 471 5.87 0.43 -12.36
N LEU A 472 4.97 1.27 -12.84
CA LEU A 472 3.57 1.30 -12.42
C LEU A 472 2.65 1.47 -13.63
N ILE A 473 1.39 1.09 -13.44
CA ILE A 473 0.32 1.16 -14.41
C ILE A 473 -0.76 2.07 -13.84
N ILE A 474 -1.18 3.05 -14.63
CA ILE A 474 -2.33 3.92 -14.39
C ILE A 474 -3.39 3.55 -15.43
N ASN A 475 -4.55 3.09 -14.98
CA ASN A 475 -5.71 2.84 -15.82
C ASN A 475 -6.80 3.87 -15.51
N ILE A 476 -7.22 4.62 -16.52
CA ILE A 476 -8.16 5.75 -16.36
C ILE A 476 -9.50 5.33 -16.95
N GLY A 477 -10.59 5.40 -16.18
CA GLY A 477 -11.93 5.02 -16.67
C GLY A 477 -12.32 3.56 -16.52
N GLY A 478 -11.52 2.75 -15.83
CA GLY A 478 -11.74 1.31 -15.71
C GLY A 478 -10.53 0.56 -15.17
N ASP A 479 -10.50 -0.75 -15.38
CA ASP A 479 -9.40 -1.64 -14.99
C ASP A 479 -8.88 -2.49 -16.15
N SER A 480 -9.23 -2.19 -17.41
CA SER A 480 -9.09 -3.14 -18.53
C SER A 480 -7.65 -3.58 -18.82
N TYR A 481 -6.66 -2.76 -18.44
CA TYR A 481 -5.22 -3.02 -18.60
C TYR A 481 -4.52 -3.46 -17.30
N LEU A 482 -5.19 -3.45 -16.15
CA LEU A 482 -4.57 -3.85 -14.88
C LEU A 482 -4.28 -5.35 -14.82
N PRO A 483 -3.11 -5.79 -14.31
CA PRO A 483 -2.75 -7.19 -14.28
C PRO A 483 -3.50 -8.00 -13.20
N ASN A 484 -3.99 -7.32 -12.16
CA ASN A 484 -4.91 -7.84 -11.17
C ASN A 484 -6.17 -6.96 -11.18
N LYS A 485 -7.33 -7.56 -11.47
CA LYS A 485 -8.62 -6.84 -11.58
C LYS A 485 -9.35 -6.70 -10.24
N THR A 486 -8.70 -7.08 -9.14
CA THR A 486 -9.27 -6.93 -7.81
C THR A 486 -8.67 -5.69 -7.15
N PRO A 487 -9.48 -4.84 -6.49
CA PRO A 487 -8.94 -3.72 -5.72
C PRO A 487 -8.03 -4.24 -4.60
N TYR A 488 -7.04 -3.44 -4.23
CA TYR A 488 -6.15 -3.74 -3.14
C TYR A 488 -6.93 -3.79 -1.82
N ASP A 489 -6.99 -4.97 -1.21
CA ASP A 489 -7.49 -5.12 0.15
C ASP A 489 -6.28 -5.36 1.08
N PRO A 490 -5.92 -4.41 1.97
CA PRO A 490 -4.80 -4.57 2.88
C PRO A 490 -5.01 -5.71 3.91
N TYR A 491 -6.20 -6.28 3.99
CA TYR A 491 -6.56 -7.38 4.88
C TYR A 491 -6.76 -8.72 4.17
N GLN A 492 -6.78 -8.73 2.83
CA GLN A 492 -6.86 -9.95 2.02
C GLN A 492 -5.70 -9.97 1.03
N GLN A 493 -4.51 -10.09 1.58
CA GLN A 493 -3.26 -10.31 0.85
C GLN A 493 -2.75 -11.71 1.20
N TYR A 494 -2.32 -12.45 0.18
CA TYR A 494 -1.78 -13.79 0.37
C TYR A 494 -0.26 -13.75 0.45
N PHE A 495 0.29 -14.53 1.37
CA PHE A 495 1.72 -14.61 1.59
C PHE A 495 2.17 -16.06 1.70
N VAL A 496 3.44 -16.28 1.40
CA VAL A 496 4.19 -17.43 1.89
C VAL A 496 5.27 -16.89 2.82
N THR A 497 5.48 -17.54 3.96
CA THR A 497 6.56 -17.26 4.90
C THR A 497 7.49 -18.46 5.00
N TRP A 498 8.76 -18.20 5.30
CA TRP A 498 9.77 -19.23 5.49
C TRP A 498 10.84 -18.76 6.48
N ALA A 499 11.58 -19.71 7.06
CA ALA A 499 12.71 -19.38 7.91
C ALA A 499 13.88 -18.82 7.11
N ALA A 500 14.42 -17.69 7.58
CA ALA A 500 15.62 -17.10 7.01
C ALA A 500 16.82 -18.08 7.05
N ASN A 501 17.67 -18.04 6.02
CA ASN A 501 18.91 -18.83 5.86
C ASN A 501 18.75 -20.32 5.55
N ASN A 502 17.53 -20.83 5.39
CA ASN A 502 17.30 -22.24 5.04
C ASN A 502 17.07 -22.49 3.55
N TRP A 503 16.83 -21.42 2.80
CA TRP A 503 16.42 -21.46 1.41
C TRP A 503 17.30 -20.51 0.61
N ASP A 504 17.63 -20.91 -0.61
CA ASP A 504 18.46 -20.16 -1.55
C ASP A 504 17.58 -19.24 -2.42
N HIS A 505 16.54 -19.81 -3.02
CA HIS A 505 15.54 -19.09 -3.79
C HIS A 505 14.19 -19.83 -3.74
N ALA A 506 13.14 -19.17 -4.19
CA ALA A 506 11.82 -19.75 -4.40
C ALA A 506 11.28 -19.43 -5.78
N VAL A 507 10.33 -20.23 -6.27
CA VAL A 507 9.49 -19.91 -7.42
C VAL A 507 8.05 -19.84 -6.93
N ILE A 508 7.44 -18.65 -6.98
CA ILE A 508 6.12 -18.37 -6.41
C ILE A 508 5.18 -17.94 -7.54
N CYS A 509 4.21 -18.78 -7.85
CA CYS A 509 3.29 -18.58 -8.97
C CYS A 509 4.06 -18.30 -10.28
N GLY A 510 5.11 -19.09 -10.54
CA GLY A 510 5.97 -18.95 -11.74
C GLY A 510 7.04 -17.86 -11.67
N ARG A 511 7.18 -17.13 -10.55
CA ARG A 511 8.15 -16.03 -10.40
C ARG A 511 9.30 -16.43 -9.49
N THR A 512 10.54 -16.31 -9.96
CA THR A 512 11.71 -16.59 -9.14
C THR A 512 11.97 -15.44 -8.17
N ILE A 513 12.05 -15.77 -6.89
CA ILE A 513 12.36 -14.86 -5.79
C ILE A 513 13.67 -15.32 -5.16
N GLU A 514 14.68 -14.46 -5.16
CA GLU A 514 15.93 -14.73 -4.45
C GLU A 514 15.69 -14.62 -2.93
N ILE A 515 16.04 -15.66 -2.17
CA ILE A 515 15.91 -15.67 -0.71
C ILE A 515 17.26 -15.25 -0.12
N ASN A 516 17.50 -13.95 -0.17
CA ASN A 516 18.69 -13.33 0.40
C ASN A 516 18.52 -13.16 1.92
N LYS A 517 18.99 -14.15 2.71
CA LYS A 517 19.29 -14.19 4.17
C LYS A 517 18.34 -13.55 5.21
N ARG A 518 17.31 -12.79 4.87
CA ARG A 518 16.53 -12.00 5.85
C ARG A 518 15.04 -11.86 5.58
N GLN A 519 14.59 -11.98 4.33
CA GLN A 519 13.15 -11.98 4.07
C GLN A 519 12.60 -13.36 4.38
N GLY A 520 11.71 -13.39 5.38
CA GLY A 520 10.96 -14.58 5.76
C GLY A 520 9.58 -14.62 5.13
N ASN A 521 9.31 -13.83 4.08
CA ASN A 521 8.05 -13.90 3.34
C ASN A 521 8.12 -13.31 1.92
N SER A 522 7.13 -13.63 1.10
CA SER A 522 6.84 -13.00 -0.20
C SER A 522 5.33 -13.11 -0.51
N ARG A 523 4.83 -12.27 -1.41
CA ARG A 523 3.42 -12.23 -1.81
C ARG A 523 3.07 -13.36 -2.79
N VAL A 524 1.88 -13.90 -2.58
CA VAL A 524 1.20 -14.85 -3.46
C VAL A 524 0.06 -14.12 -4.16
N SER A 525 -0.10 -14.37 -5.45
CA SER A 525 -1.26 -13.88 -6.20
C SER A 525 -1.72 -14.96 -7.16
N MET A 526 -3.03 -15.18 -7.21
CA MET A 526 -3.65 -16.00 -8.24
C MET A 526 -3.73 -15.25 -9.57
N TRP A 527 -3.50 -13.94 -9.58
CA TRP A 527 -3.48 -13.16 -10.81
C TRP A 527 -2.09 -13.20 -11.47
N GLN A 528 -2.09 -13.50 -12.76
CA GLN A 528 -0.92 -13.47 -13.63
C GLN A 528 -1.29 -12.81 -14.95
N SER A 529 -0.71 -11.64 -15.22
CA SER A 529 -0.88 -10.94 -16.51
C SER A 529 -2.35 -10.75 -16.93
N GLY A 530 -3.20 -10.30 -16.00
CA GLY A 530 -4.62 -10.01 -16.26
C GLY A 530 -5.54 -11.23 -16.23
N LYS A 531 -5.02 -12.43 -15.96
CA LYS A 531 -5.80 -13.65 -15.81
C LYS A 531 -5.66 -14.21 -14.41
N LYS A 532 -6.78 -14.61 -13.81
CA LYS A 532 -6.79 -15.32 -12.55
C LYS A 532 -6.59 -16.81 -12.82
N ALA A 533 -5.50 -17.38 -12.32
CA ALA A 533 -5.22 -18.80 -12.33
C ALA A 533 -6.02 -19.51 -11.23
N ASP A 534 -6.34 -20.79 -11.45
CA ASP A 534 -7.06 -21.60 -10.46
C ASP A 534 -6.19 -21.96 -9.24
N TYR A 535 -4.86 -21.94 -9.42
CA TYR A 535 -3.89 -22.28 -8.38
C TYR A 535 -2.58 -21.51 -8.56
N CYS A 536 -1.78 -21.49 -7.50
CA CYS A 536 -0.41 -21.02 -7.48
C CYS A 536 0.51 -22.10 -6.93
N ASP A 537 1.51 -22.50 -7.71
CA ASP A 537 2.59 -23.36 -7.24
C ASP A 537 3.68 -22.52 -6.56
N VAL A 538 4.17 -23.02 -5.43
CA VAL A 538 5.21 -22.41 -4.59
C VAL A 538 6.30 -23.45 -4.37
N THR A 539 7.44 -23.26 -5.02
CA THR A 539 8.62 -24.12 -4.84
C THR A 539 9.67 -23.37 -4.04
N LEU A 540 10.23 -23.99 -3.00
CA LEU A 540 11.38 -23.46 -2.27
C LEU A 540 12.59 -24.36 -2.48
N TYR A 541 13.70 -23.76 -2.89
CA TYR A 541 14.94 -24.46 -3.21
C TYR A 541 15.97 -24.22 -2.12
N ARG A 542 16.59 -25.30 -1.65
CA ARG A 542 17.60 -25.22 -0.59
C ARG A 542 18.97 -24.74 -1.11
N THR A 543 19.25 -24.95 -2.39
CA THR A 543 20.53 -24.60 -3.01
C THR A 543 20.33 -23.93 -4.36
N ALA A 544 21.37 -23.26 -4.86
CA ALA A 544 21.41 -22.68 -6.20
C ALA A 544 21.27 -23.70 -7.34
N GLN A 545 21.46 -25.00 -7.08
CA GLN A 545 21.24 -26.07 -8.06
C GLN A 545 19.78 -26.51 -8.13
N SER A 546 18.88 -25.81 -7.43
CA SER A 546 17.46 -26.12 -7.39
C SER A 546 17.14 -27.51 -6.79
N GLU A 547 18.01 -28.01 -5.92
CA GLU A 547 17.82 -29.26 -5.18
C GLU A 547 18.50 -29.21 -3.79
N PRO A 548 17.95 -29.86 -2.75
CA PRO A 548 16.58 -30.36 -2.68
C PRO A 548 15.55 -29.23 -2.60
N HIS A 549 14.29 -29.51 -2.92
CA HIS A 549 13.20 -28.56 -2.95
C HIS A 549 11.92 -29.04 -2.22
N LEU A 550 11.08 -28.08 -1.85
CA LEU A 550 9.70 -28.29 -1.39
C LEU A 550 8.74 -27.63 -2.37
N ASP A 551 7.73 -28.38 -2.81
CA ASP A 551 6.68 -27.91 -3.71
C ASP A 551 5.36 -27.80 -2.96
N PHE A 552 4.67 -26.69 -3.07
CA PHE A 552 3.32 -26.51 -2.54
C PHE A 552 2.40 -26.04 -3.66
N ARG A 553 1.17 -26.54 -3.69
CA ARG A 553 0.11 -25.99 -4.53
C ARG A 553 -0.93 -25.32 -3.67
N LEU A 554 -1.14 -24.04 -3.92
CA LEU A 554 -2.09 -23.19 -3.21
C LEU A 554 -3.30 -22.88 -4.10
N PHE A 555 -4.47 -22.85 -3.47
CA PHE A 555 -5.74 -22.46 -4.09
C PHE A 555 -6.39 -21.40 -3.21
N GLU A 556 -7.24 -20.57 -3.80
CA GLU A 556 -8.20 -19.83 -2.99
C GLU A 556 -9.30 -20.79 -2.53
N GLU A 557 -9.66 -20.76 -1.24
CA GLU A 557 -10.77 -21.56 -0.77
C GLU A 557 -12.10 -21.05 -1.37
N PRO A 558 -13.14 -21.88 -1.51
CA PRO A 558 -14.49 -21.38 -1.77
C PRO A 558 -14.88 -20.38 -0.69
N GLU A 559 -15.56 -19.30 -1.08
CA GLU A 559 -16.08 -18.34 -0.11
C GLU A 559 -16.94 -19.04 0.94
N ARG A 560 -16.69 -18.70 2.21
CA ARG A 560 -17.48 -19.20 3.34
C ARG A 560 -18.17 -18.04 4.04
N ILE A 561 -19.38 -18.31 4.50
CA ILE A 561 -20.19 -17.33 5.22
C ILE A 561 -19.86 -17.41 6.71
N VAL A 562 -19.37 -16.31 7.25
CA VAL A 562 -19.07 -16.13 8.68
C VAL A 562 -19.98 -15.06 9.28
N THR A 563 -20.22 -15.15 10.59
CA THR A 563 -21.00 -14.14 11.31
C THR A 563 -20.04 -13.23 12.07
N ASP A 564 -20.11 -11.93 11.78
CA ASP A 564 -19.40 -10.90 12.52
C ASP A 564 -20.01 -10.78 13.93
N SER A 565 -19.22 -11.09 14.97
CA SER A 565 -19.72 -11.07 16.36
C SER A 565 -20.05 -9.68 16.89
N TYR A 566 -19.55 -8.61 16.27
CA TYR A 566 -19.85 -7.24 16.68
C TYR A 566 -21.19 -6.77 16.09
N THR A 567 -21.58 -7.26 14.91
CA THR A 567 -22.74 -6.76 14.16
C THR A 567 -23.87 -7.77 13.99
N GLY A 568 -23.58 -9.06 14.17
CA GLY A 568 -24.47 -10.18 13.86
C GLY A 568 -24.70 -10.39 12.35
N LYS A 569 -24.03 -9.62 11.48
CA LYS A 569 -24.17 -9.73 10.03
C LYS A 569 -23.32 -10.87 9.48
N GLN A 570 -23.81 -11.44 8.38
CA GLN A 570 -23.09 -12.47 7.64
C GLN A 570 -22.22 -11.86 6.56
N HIS A 571 -20.99 -12.36 6.45
CA HIS A 571 -19.99 -11.91 5.49
C HIS A 571 -19.33 -13.09 4.79
N ALA A 572 -19.04 -12.92 3.50
CA ALA A 572 -18.18 -13.86 2.78
C ALA A 572 -16.71 -13.59 3.13
N VAL A 573 -15.96 -14.64 3.43
CA VAL A 573 -14.51 -14.60 3.58
C VAL A 573 -13.86 -15.69 2.74
N GLN A 574 -12.64 -15.41 2.28
CA GLN A 574 -11.86 -16.30 1.45
C GLN A 574 -10.39 -16.28 1.86
N GLY A 575 -9.90 -17.40 2.36
CA GLY A 575 -8.50 -17.70 2.56
C GLY A 575 -7.88 -18.54 1.45
N LEU A 576 -6.80 -19.23 1.81
CA LEU A 576 -6.07 -20.18 1.01
C LEU A 576 -6.39 -21.61 1.48
N GLN A 577 -6.28 -22.53 0.54
CA GLN A 577 -6.14 -23.96 0.76
C GLN A 577 -4.81 -24.44 0.18
N MET A 578 -4.24 -25.49 0.77
CA MET A 578 -3.00 -26.11 0.32
C MET A 578 -3.22 -27.60 0.04
N ASP A 579 -2.73 -28.08 -1.09
CA ASP A 579 -2.68 -29.51 -1.40
C ASP A 579 -1.43 -30.15 -0.78
N THR A 580 -1.61 -30.72 0.40
CA THR A 580 -0.54 -31.44 1.12
C THR A 580 -0.06 -32.70 0.39
N GLN A 581 -0.90 -33.31 -0.46
CA GLN A 581 -0.53 -34.50 -1.20
C GLN A 581 0.33 -34.13 -2.40
N TYR A 582 -0.04 -33.06 -3.12
CA TYR A 582 0.82 -32.46 -4.14
C TYR A 582 2.23 -32.20 -3.61
N CYS A 583 2.35 -31.64 -2.40
CA CYS A 583 3.67 -31.41 -1.80
C CYS A 583 4.48 -32.69 -1.62
N LYS A 584 3.87 -33.77 -1.10
CA LYS A 584 4.58 -35.03 -0.88
C LYS A 584 5.01 -35.69 -2.19
N ASP A 585 4.20 -35.54 -3.23
CA ASP A 585 4.42 -36.20 -4.52
C ASP A 585 5.44 -35.46 -5.40
N HIS A 586 5.58 -34.14 -5.21
CA HIS A 586 6.42 -33.30 -6.08
C HIS A 586 7.71 -32.81 -5.40
N SER A 587 7.77 -32.73 -4.07
CA SER A 587 9.00 -32.35 -3.36
C SER A 587 10.10 -33.40 -3.47
N SER A 588 11.37 -32.99 -3.40
CA SER A 588 12.49 -33.93 -3.31
C SER A 588 12.31 -34.91 -2.15
N ALA A 589 12.66 -36.17 -2.33
CA ALA A 589 12.44 -37.24 -1.34
C ALA A 589 12.99 -36.91 0.07
N VAL A 590 14.08 -36.14 0.15
CA VAL A 590 14.69 -35.70 1.42
C VAL A 590 13.83 -34.68 2.16
N LEU A 591 13.10 -33.83 1.45
CA LEU A 591 12.28 -32.76 2.02
C LEU A 591 10.78 -33.08 2.08
N ALA A 592 10.27 -34.03 1.31
CA ALA A 592 8.87 -34.46 1.35
C ALA A 592 8.30 -34.73 2.78
N PRO A 593 9.07 -35.27 3.76
CA PRO A 593 8.59 -35.39 5.14
C PRO A 593 8.25 -34.07 5.85
N TYR A 594 8.75 -32.93 5.36
CA TYR A 594 8.47 -31.59 5.91
C TYR A 594 7.14 -31.01 5.41
N CYS A 595 6.52 -31.60 4.38
CA CYS A 595 5.21 -31.15 3.87
C CYS A 595 4.11 -31.15 4.95
N SER A 596 4.16 -32.08 5.91
CA SER A 596 3.19 -32.16 7.02
C SER A 596 3.40 -31.12 8.11
N GLN A 597 4.54 -30.44 8.12
CA GLN A 597 4.87 -29.38 9.07
C GLN A 597 4.48 -27.99 8.55
N ALA A 598 4.28 -27.85 7.24
CA ALA A 598 3.73 -26.64 6.66
C ALA A 598 2.26 -26.47 7.08
N ASN A 599 1.86 -25.24 7.35
CA ASN A 599 0.49 -24.92 7.71
C ASN A 599 0.04 -23.60 7.08
N LEU A 600 -1.27 -23.35 7.14
CA LEU A 600 -1.85 -22.08 6.75
C LEU A 600 -2.30 -21.34 8.01
N SER A 601 -1.96 -20.06 8.11
CA SER A 601 -2.40 -19.18 9.20
C SER A 601 -3.05 -17.90 8.66
N PRO A 602 -3.81 -17.17 9.49
CA PRO A 602 -4.10 -15.76 9.24
C PRO A 602 -2.79 -14.94 9.12
N VAL A 603 -2.85 -13.75 8.51
CA VAL A 603 -1.68 -12.84 8.44
C VAL A 603 -1.34 -12.32 9.84
N PHE A 604 -0.06 -12.36 10.23
CA PHE A 604 0.47 -11.73 11.45
C PHE A 604 0.10 -10.24 11.62
N LYS A 605 -0.15 -9.50 10.53
CA LYS A 605 -0.63 -8.10 10.49
C LYS A 605 -2.11 -7.94 10.08
N GLY A 606 -2.86 -9.05 10.00
CA GLY A 606 -4.25 -9.09 9.54
C GLY A 606 -5.25 -9.56 10.59
N ASP A 607 -4.81 -10.12 11.73
CA ASP A 607 -5.72 -10.52 12.81
C ASP A 607 -6.57 -9.35 13.34
N ILE A 608 -6.04 -8.12 13.29
CA ILE A 608 -6.80 -6.93 13.68
C ILE A 608 -8.01 -6.68 12.76
N ALA A 609 -7.92 -7.06 11.47
CA ALA A 609 -8.98 -6.79 10.49
C ALA A 609 -10.28 -7.56 10.77
N TYR A 610 -10.08 -8.76 11.32
CA TYR A 610 -11.10 -9.78 11.58
C TYR A 610 -11.28 -9.94 13.10
N VAL A 611 -11.09 -8.87 13.88
CA VAL A 611 -11.26 -8.85 15.36
C VAL A 611 -12.63 -9.30 15.84
N SER A 612 -13.63 -9.22 14.98
CA SER A 612 -14.98 -9.67 15.28
C SER A 612 -15.24 -11.13 14.91
N LEU A 613 -14.29 -11.82 14.28
CA LEU A 613 -14.40 -13.25 14.00
C LEU A 613 -13.72 -14.08 15.08
N LYS A 614 -14.21 -15.32 15.25
CA LYS A 614 -13.48 -16.35 15.99
C LYS A 614 -12.24 -16.76 15.21
N ASP A 615 -11.24 -17.30 15.91
CA ASP A 615 -9.97 -17.69 15.28
C ASP A 615 -10.16 -18.74 14.19
N GLU A 616 -11.05 -19.72 14.37
CA GLU A 616 -11.40 -20.71 13.35
C GLU A 616 -12.07 -20.11 12.11
N ASP A 617 -12.72 -18.96 12.26
CA ASP A 617 -13.43 -18.26 11.21
C ASP A 617 -12.55 -17.25 10.46
N LYS A 618 -11.31 -16.98 10.90
CA LYS A 618 -10.41 -16.04 10.22
C LYS A 618 -9.86 -16.65 8.92
N PRO A 619 -9.83 -15.89 7.80
CA PRO A 619 -9.27 -16.40 6.55
C PRO A 619 -7.78 -16.70 6.71
N LYS A 620 -7.38 -17.90 6.29
CA LYS A 620 -5.98 -18.31 6.33
C LYS A 620 -5.29 -17.79 5.09
N THR A 621 -4.44 -16.81 5.22
CA THR A 621 -3.88 -16.05 4.09
C THR A 621 -2.38 -16.23 3.95
N THR A 622 -1.75 -16.96 4.87
CA THR A 622 -0.30 -17.16 4.91
C THR A 622 0.05 -18.64 4.91
N LEU A 623 0.81 -19.10 3.92
CA LEU A 623 1.50 -20.38 3.95
C LEU A 623 2.76 -20.25 4.82
N ASN A 624 2.82 -20.93 5.95
CA ASN A 624 4.02 -21.01 6.78
C ASN A 624 4.82 -22.25 6.42
N VAL A 625 5.93 -22.05 5.73
CA VAL A 625 6.90 -23.11 5.44
C VAL A 625 7.81 -23.25 6.67
N PRO A 626 7.88 -24.45 7.27
CA PRO A 626 8.67 -24.66 8.47
C PRO A 626 10.13 -24.33 8.23
N ALA A 627 10.82 -23.92 9.28
CA ALA A 627 12.26 -23.96 9.26
C ALA A 627 12.69 -25.39 8.97
N LEU A 628 13.53 -25.58 7.94
CA LEU A 628 14.37 -26.76 7.91
C LEU A 628 15.16 -26.70 9.21
N VAL A 629 14.84 -27.59 10.15
CA VAL A 629 15.66 -27.73 11.35
C VAL A 629 17.01 -28.17 10.80
N THR A 630 17.94 -27.23 10.64
CA THR A 630 19.36 -27.54 10.48
C THR A 630 19.63 -28.45 11.65
N GLY A 631 19.88 -29.73 11.36
CA GLY A 631 19.94 -30.76 12.36
C GLY A 631 20.70 -30.24 13.55
N GLY A 632 20.12 -30.41 14.74
CA GLY A 632 20.77 -30.03 15.99
C GLY A 632 22.26 -30.30 15.96
N ARG A 633 23.06 -29.46 16.60
CA ARG A 633 24.48 -29.78 16.69
C ARG A 633 24.69 -30.72 17.86
N LEU A 634 25.39 -31.82 17.63
CA LEU A 634 26.02 -32.58 18.68
C LEU A 634 27.30 -31.83 19.05
N ASN A 635 27.26 -31.14 20.18
CA ASN A 635 28.44 -30.48 20.74
C ASN A 635 29.05 -31.42 21.79
N LEU A 636 30.27 -31.84 21.52
CA LEU A 636 31.06 -32.68 22.41
C LEU A 636 32.13 -31.80 23.03
N ALA A 637 32.20 -31.76 24.35
CA ALA A 637 33.29 -31.11 25.05
C ALA A 637 34.64 -31.81 24.75
N PRO A 638 35.79 -31.22 25.13
CA PRO A 638 37.07 -31.91 25.08
C PRO A 638 37.02 -33.31 25.76
N GLY A 639 37.81 -34.27 25.26
CA GLY A 639 37.96 -35.62 25.84
C GLY A 639 37.34 -36.78 25.06
N TRP A 640 36.41 -36.51 24.14
CA TRP A 640 35.85 -37.50 23.22
C TRP A 640 36.80 -37.76 22.04
N LEU A 641 36.87 -39.00 21.54
CA LEU A 641 37.74 -39.42 20.42
C LEU A 641 36.97 -39.59 19.11
N SER A 642 35.77 -40.19 19.17
CA SER A 642 34.93 -40.37 18.00
C SER A 642 33.45 -40.31 18.34
N ALA A 643 32.65 -39.87 17.37
CA ALA A 643 31.21 -39.95 17.37
C ALA A 643 30.73 -40.58 16.07
N THR A 644 29.86 -41.57 16.16
CA THR A 644 29.27 -42.27 15.00
C THR A 644 27.77 -42.44 15.17
N GLY A 645 27.02 -42.48 14.06
CA GLY A 645 25.56 -42.54 14.07
C GLY A 645 24.91 -41.23 13.59
N CYS A 646 23.58 -41.20 13.44
CA CYS A 646 22.79 -39.99 13.12
C CYS A 646 23.21 -39.18 11.90
N GLY A 647 23.70 -39.88 10.87
CA GLY A 647 24.18 -39.24 9.65
C GLY A 647 25.33 -38.25 9.92
N LEU A 648 26.03 -38.39 11.04
CA LEU A 648 27.26 -37.64 11.30
C LEU A 648 28.27 -37.93 10.18
N PRO A 649 28.99 -36.92 9.68
CA PRO A 649 29.98 -37.12 8.64
C PRO A 649 31.09 -38.07 9.12
N ALA A 650 31.71 -38.83 8.22
CA ALA A 650 32.76 -39.81 8.56
C ALA A 650 33.93 -39.19 9.37
N GLU A 651 34.13 -37.88 9.21
CA GLU A 651 35.12 -37.05 9.90
C GLU A 651 34.83 -36.91 11.41
N ALA A 652 33.59 -37.16 11.85
CA ALA A 652 33.24 -37.27 13.27
C ALA A 652 33.94 -38.43 13.99
N GLY A 653 34.61 -39.32 13.22
CA GLY A 653 35.52 -40.35 13.71
C GLY A 653 36.81 -39.83 14.38
N ASN A 654 37.18 -38.55 14.18
CA ASN A 654 38.39 -37.93 14.74
C ASN A 654 38.05 -36.59 15.41
N ILE A 655 37.55 -36.65 16.64
CA ILE A 655 37.31 -35.47 17.48
C ILE A 655 38.66 -34.97 18.02
N ASP A 656 38.90 -33.65 17.98
CA ASP A 656 40.04 -33.07 18.69
C ASP A 656 39.78 -33.14 20.20
N PRO A 657 40.51 -34.00 20.94
CA PRO A 657 40.25 -34.21 22.35
C PRO A 657 40.58 -32.99 23.21
N LYS A 658 41.24 -31.95 22.68
CA LYS A 658 41.59 -30.73 23.44
C LYS A 658 40.58 -29.61 23.33
N ASN A 659 39.86 -29.53 22.21
CA ASN A 659 39.04 -28.36 21.88
C ASN A 659 37.54 -28.66 21.80
N GLY A 660 37.16 -29.93 21.96
CA GLY A 660 35.79 -30.38 21.71
C GLY A 660 35.47 -30.36 20.21
N SER A 661 34.28 -30.77 19.83
CA SER A 661 33.84 -30.75 18.44
C SER A 661 32.34 -30.59 18.33
N SER A 662 31.90 -29.96 17.25
CA SER A 662 30.51 -29.64 17.04
C SER A 662 30.08 -30.16 15.67
N PHE A 663 29.23 -31.18 15.66
CA PHE A 663 28.80 -31.84 14.43
C PHE A 663 27.32 -31.55 14.15
N PRO A 664 26.96 -31.09 12.95
CA PRO A 664 25.55 -31.00 12.57
C PRO A 664 24.96 -32.41 12.42
N PHE A 665 23.76 -32.66 12.98
CA PHE A 665 22.99 -33.84 12.56
C PHE A 665 22.61 -33.71 11.08
N ALA A 666 22.58 -34.82 10.35
CA ALA A 666 22.15 -34.78 8.96
C ALA A 666 20.68 -34.35 8.87
N PRO A 667 20.31 -33.48 7.91
CA PRO A 667 18.92 -33.12 7.65
C PRO A 667 18.09 -34.38 7.40
N GLY A 668 16.96 -34.53 8.11
CA GLY A 668 16.05 -35.67 7.94
C GLY A 668 16.42 -36.94 8.71
N THR A 669 17.47 -36.97 9.55
CA THR A 669 17.68 -38.12 10.45
C THR A 669 16.64 -38.10 11.56
N ALA A 670 15.83 -39.15 11.57
CA ALA A 670 14.73 -39.51 12.47
C ALA A 670 14.67 -38.78 13.82
N THR A 671 13.43 -38.51 14.24
CA THR A 671 13.03 -38.14 15.61
C THR A 671 13.66 -38.99 16.71
N ALA A 672 14.11 -40.19 16.38
CA ALA A 672 14.98 -41.02 17.19
C ALA A 672 16.24 -41.45 16.42
N CYS A 673 17.40 -41.11 16.97
CA CYS A 673 18.66 -41.62 16.48
C CYS A 673 19.67 -41.85 17.61
N THR A 674 20.48 -42.90 17.46
CA THR A 674 21.54 -43.27 18.40
C THR A 674 22.89 -42.77 17.92
N VAL A 675 23.56 -42.01 18.77
CA VAL A 675 24.99 -41.69 18.63
C VAL A 675 25.79 -42.62 19.52
N SER A 676 26.85 -43.22 18.99
CA SER A 676 27.86 -43.96 19.75
C SER A 676 29.11 -43.10 19.86
N LEU A 677 29.58 -42.93 21.10
CA LEU A 677 30.74 -42.12 21.45
C LEU A 677 31.85 -43.00 22.00
N SER A 678 33.11 -42.69 21.68
CA SER A 678 34.29 -43.27 22.34
C SER A 678 35.15 -42.19 22.97
N ALA A 679 35.70 -42.44 24.16
CA ALA A 679 36.60 -41.54 24.87
C ALA A 679 38.04 -42.11 24.88
N SER A 680 39.03 -41.26 25.12
CA SER A 680 40.44 -41.71 25.16
C SER A 680 40.72 -42.56 26.40
N ALA A 681 41.51 -43.62 26.22
CA ALA A 681 41.91 -44.51 27.32
C ALA A 681 42.63 -43.78 28.47
N ALA A 682 43.17 -42.58 28.22
CA ALA A 682 43.82 -41.75 29.24
C ALA A 682 42.83 -41.14 30.27
N HIS A 683 41.54 -41.02 29.93
CA HIS A 683 40.50 -40.61 30.89
C HIS A 683 39.73 -41.81 31.47
N ALA A 684 39.59 -42.90 30.72
CA ALA A 684 38.98 -44.14 31.22
C ALA A 684 39.80 -44.83 32.34
N LEU A 685 41.06 -44.42 32.53
CA LEU A 685 41.95 -44.96 33.58
C LEU A 685 41.88 -44.20 34.91
N LEU A 686 41.16 -43.07 35.00
CA LEU A 686 41.04 -42.31 36.25
C LEU A 686 39.72 -42.50 37.01
N ASP A 687 38.68 -43.09 36.40
CA ASP A 687 37.42 -43.42 37.08
C ASP A 687 36.93 -44.84 36.75
N ALA A 688 37.76 -45.86 37.03
CA ALA A 688 37.24 -47.20 37.29
C ALA A 688 36.63 -47.25 38.70
N ALA A 689 35.56 -46.50 38.93
CA ALA A 689 34.68 -46.71 40.07
C ALA A 689 33.83 -47.95 39.76
N PHE A 690 34.23 -49.09 40.32
CA PHE A 690 33.42 -50.30 40.34
C PHE A 690 32.08 -49.98 41.03
N ASN A 691 30.94 -50.24 40.38
CA ASN A 691 29.72 -50.54 41.13
C ASN A 691 30.02 -51.79 41.99
N PRO A 692 29.55 -51.89 43.26
CA PRO A 692 29.70 -53.07 44.12
C PRO A 692 29.46 -54.45 43.47
N ASP A 693 28.78 -54.51 42.32
CA ASP A 693 28.49 -55.75 41.60
C ASP A 693 29.47 -56.11 40.45
N GLY A 694 30.51 -55.32 40.19
CA GLY A 694 31.62 -55.73 39.31
C GLY A 694 31.35 -55.73 37.79
N GLU A 695 30.27 -55.11 37.31
CA GLU A 695 30.05 -54.92 35.88
C GLU A 695 30.87 -53.76 35.30
N ILE A 696 31.56 -54.02 34.19
CA ILE A 696 32.24 -53.02 33.38
C ILE A 696 31.18 -52.10 32.77
N ILE A 697 31.18 -50.81 33.12
CA ILE A 697 30.40 -49.81 32.40
C ILE A 697 30.96 -49.78 30.96
N PRO A 698 30.14 -50.04 29.91
CA PRO A 698 30.66 -50.06 28.55
C PRO A 698 31.22 -48.69 28.18
N ALA A 699 32.38 -48.67 27.50
CA ALA A 699 33.01 -47.46 26.94
C ALA A 699 32.20 -46.78 25.81
N SER A 700 30.89 -47.03 25.75
CA SER A 700 29.97 -46.56 24.73
C SER A 700 28.68 -46.07 25.40
N LEU A 701 28.47 -44.76 25.39
CA LEU A 701 27.19 -44.16 25.75
C LEU A 701 26.23 -44.27 24.55
N LYS A 702 25.00 -44.75 24.76
CA LYS A 702 23.92 -44.71 23.77
C LYS A 702 22.87 -43.69 24.19
N CYS A 703 22.81 -42.58 23.47
CA CYS A 703 21.76 -41.58 23.64
C CYS A 703 20.64 -41.81 22.63
N THR A 704 19.37 -41.85 23.08
CA THR A 704 18.21 -42.01 22.19
C THR A 704 17.28 -40.82 22.36
N ARG A 705 17.04 -40.07 21.28
CA ARG A 705 15.99 -39.03 21.22
C ARG A 705 14.65 -39.71 20.95
N THR A 706 13.57 -39.35 21.64
CA THR A 706 12.20 -39.72 21.21
C THR A 706 11.26 -38.55 21.49
N ASP A 707 10.10 -38.54 20.83
CA ASP A 707 9.13 -37.44 20.87
C ASP A 707 8.43 -37.30 22.23
N LYS A 708 8.53 -38.31 23.10
CA LYS A 708 7.76 -38.38 24.36
C LYS A 708 8.59 -38.72 25.61
N GLN A 709 9.86 -39.10 25.50
CA GLN A 709 10.76 -39.27 26.65
C GLN A 709 12.20 -38.86 26.27
N ARG A 710 12.78 -37.93 27.03
CA ARG A 710 14.18 -37.51 26.95
C ARG A 710 14.98 -38.30 27.99
N ALA A 711 15.69 -39.34 27.56
CA ALA A 711 16.59 -40.10 28.44
C ALA A 711 17.99 -40.19 27.81
N CYS A 712 18.82 -39.19 28.08
CA CYS A 712 20.21 -39.46 28.45
C CYS A 712 20.25 -39.17 29.95
N ILE A 713 20.81 -40.08 30.76
CA ILE A 713 21.01 -39.80 32.18
C ILE A 713 21.89 -38.55 32.27
N GLY A 714 21.33 -37.49 32.85
CA GLY A 714 22.02 -36.22 33.09
C GLY A 714 22.28 -35.38 31.84
N ILE A 715 21.36 -34.47 31.49
CA ILE A 715 21.59 -33.06 31.10
C ILE A 715 20.34 -32.52 30.42
N MET A 716 19.76 -31.50 31.05
CA MET A 716 18.68 -30.70 30.48
C MET A 716 19.23 -29.82 29.36
N ALA A 717 18.56 -29.77 28.21
CA ALA A 717 18.72 -28.67 27.27
C ALA A 717 17.41 -28.41 26.52
N ASP A 718 16.89 -27.18 26.67
CA ASP A 718 15.79 -26.60 25.87
C ASP A 718 16.28 -25.96 24.56
N SER A 719 17.35 -26.52 23.97
CA SER A 719 17.90 -26.03 22.70
C SER A 719 18.01 -27.16 21.70
N ASN A 720 17.96 -26.83 20.40
CA ASN A 720 18.16 -27.80 19.32
C ASN A 720 19.53 -28.50 19.36
N ASN A 721 20.45 -28.12 20.25
CA ASN A 721 21.77 -28.73 20.39
C ASN A 721 21.80 -29.75 21.53
N VAL A 722 22.47 -30.87 21.30
CA VAL A 722 22.82 -31.83 22.34
C VAL A 722 24.23 -31.49 22.79
N ASN A 723 24.37 -30.90 23.97
CA ASN A 723 25.67 -30.63 24.59
C ASN A 723 26.01 -31.78 25.52
N LEU A 724 27.06 -32.53 25.20
CA LEU A 724 27.60 -33.53 26.10
C LEU A 724 28.85 -32.96 26.79
N PRO A 725 28.93 -33.06 28.12
CA PRO A 725 30.04 -32.56 28.91
C PRO A 725 31.26 -33.45 28.64
N PRO A 726 32.42 -33.09 29.21
CA PRO A 726 33.58 -33.96 29.21
C PRO A 726 33.23 -35.36 29.77
N PRO A 727 33.87 -36.44 29.29
CA PRO A 727 33.56 -37.81 29.72
C PRO A 727 33.63 -38.03 31.24
N ASP A 728 34.49 -37.28 31.95
CA ASP A 728 34.71 -37.31 33.40
C ASP A 728 33.59 -36.65 34.23
N ALA A 729 32.63 -36.00 33.58
CA ALA A 729 31.49 -35.36 34.23
C ALA A 729 30.17 -36.16 34.15
N ILE A 730 30.16 -37.30 33.45
CA ILE A 730 29.01 -38.23 33.26
C ILE A 730 29.25 -39.48 34.09
#